data_AF-A0ABD4TJW8-F1
#
_entry.id   AF-A0ABD4TJW8-F1
#
_cell.length_a   1.000
_cell.length_b   1.000
_cell.length_c   1.000
_cell.angle_alpha   90.00
_cell.angle_beta   90.00
_cell.angle_gamma   90.00
#
_symmetry.space_group_name_H-M   'P 1'
#
loop_
_entity.id
_entity.type
_entity.pdbx_description
1 polymer ?
#
loop_
_entity_poly.entity_id
_entity_poly.type
_entity_poly.pdbx_seq_one_letter_code
_entity_poly.pdbx_strand_id
1 'polypeptide(L)'
;MTMPEQNDIFRQVLEATHDWEFLLRSDGTFFYASPSCQRITGYSREEFLKDKSLFTRIIKSEDLDAVKGALAVREREEKEAKFRIKHKNGSERWVGLLCTVAKDTNGRALGIRCSGRDMTVEINRKMKQDTFVVTEVTRMIANLKKAAEGDTSFNLQPTPSDEDTKNFASLIARIDKSLVTLKASLDQLMEDAKTTTVGLREGDFTIRADTSRHKGNFQQCILGLNEMLDAVTKPVQEAMRVCGSFAHADFSATFDTNIQMKGEWEEFRKSLDRMGKVFNNTVKEITRVARAFADGDFTAHIDEKLNVRGDLVDVKNALNKVSADVSYLISGTNRLMEALVEAASEAETSIDEVSTGTQQIAKSTGNVSGHIEKATHSAQQVLQAMEDLSAAVQEVTASAESVAALSRNADEKSQEGAKVAERADAGMSEINTATAEIDGIIRDINTQMVEIGKIVGVISDLANQTNLLALNAAIEAARAGDAGRGFAVVAAEVKALATESRSSAEHITEMIGNLRAGAEKASNAMKRANTVVKDGSNQMQQTILAFNEIVDSVGKISRSIEEVASATEEQAATVEEITASIHEVAALMERTAHEAGDTAAGTEEVSASVDEVASMVTRVTEISQETLEANRKFTVA
;
A
#
# COMPACT_ATOMS: atom_id res chain seq x y z
N MET A 1 -79.47 -114.88 102.83
CA MET A 1 -79.68 -115.50 101.52
C MET A 1 -79.03 -116.86 101.53
N THR A 2 -79.79 -117.90 101.21
CA THR A 2 -79.20 -119.19 100.83
C THR A 2 -78.41 -118.98 99.52
N MET A 3 -77.36 -119.75 99.26
CA MET A 3 -76.51 -119.61 98.06
C MET A 3 -77.25 -119.43 96.71
N PRO A 4 -78.44 -120.02 96.48
CA PRO A 4 -79.19 -119.81 95.24
C PRO A 4 -79.62 -118.35 95.00
N GLU A 5 -80.00 -117.60 96.03
CA GLU A 5 -80.52 -116.23 95.86
C GLU A 5 -79.41 -115.23 95.46
N GLN A 6 -78.15 -115.44 95.89
CA GLN A 6 -77.05 -114.51 95.56
C GLN A 6 -76.60 -114.63 94.10
N ASN A 7 -76.74 -115.82 93.51
CA ASN A 7 -76.37 -116.05 92.11
C ASN A 7 -77.31 -115.31 91.13
N ASP A 8 -78.59 -115.17 91.43
CA ASP A 8 -79.54 -114.50 90.54
C ASP A 8 -79.33 -112.99 90.45
N ILE A 9 -78.97 -112.32 91.56
CA ILE A 9 -78.69 -110.88 91.55
C ILE A 9 -77.43 -110.56 90.71
N PHE A 10 -76.35 -111.33 90.89
CA PHE A 10 -75.13 -111.14 90.10
C PHE A 10 -75.36 -111.41 88.60
N ARG A 11 -76.23 -112.37 88.27
CA ARG A 11 -76.59 -112.66 86.89
C ARG A 11 -77.34 -111.49 86.23
N GLN A 12 -78.28 -110.84 86.92
CA GLN A 12 -78.97 -109.67 86.39
C GLN A 12 -78.05 -108.48 86.12
N VAL A 13 -77.07 -108.20 86.99
CA VAL A 13 -76.12 -107.09 86.78
C VAL A 13 -75.24 -107.34 85.55
N LEU A 14 -74.72 -108.56 85.39
CA LEU A 14 -73.90 -108.92 84.23
C LEU A 14 -74.70 -108.99 82.92
N GLU A 15 -76.01 -109.26 82.98
CA GLU A 15 -76.87 -109.25 81.80
C GLU A 15 -77.24 -107.85 81.30
N ALA A 16 -77.15 -106.82 82.15
CA ALA A 16 -77.48 -105.43 81.81
C ALA A 16 -76.26 -104.56 81.37
N THR A 17 -75.03 -105.10 81.35
CA THR A 17 -73.83 -104.30 81.05
C THR A 17 -73.82 -103.88 79.58
N HIS A 18 -73.47 -102.63 79.28
CA HIS A 18 -73.29 -102.18 77.89
C HIS A 18 -71.99 -102.69 77.27
N ASP A 19 -71.02 -102.99 78.12
CA ASP A 19 -69.74 -103.53 77.69
C ASP A 19 -69.85 -105.06 77.56
N TRP A 20 -69.08 -105.59 76.63
CA TRP A 20 -68.93 -107.01 76.39
C TRP A 20 -68.10 -107.63 77.51
N GLU A 21 -68.78 -108.10 78.54
CA GLU A 21 -68.18 -108.73 79.71
C GLU A 21 -68.12 -110.25 79.51
N PHE A 22 -66.96 -110.86 79.73
CA PHE A 22 -66.82 -112.30 79.59
C PHE A 22 -65.78 -112.87 80.54
N LEU A 23 -65.96 -114.13 80.95
CA LEU A 23 -64.98 -114.89 81.72
C LEU A 23 -64.45 -116.04 80.87
N LEU A 24 -63.12 -116.15 80.83
CA LEU A 24 -62.38 -117.22 80.19
C LEU A 24 -61.76 -118.13 81.26
N ARG A 25 -61.79 -119.44 81.04
CA ARG A 25 -60.97 -120.38 81.83
C ARG A 25 -59.50 -120.30 81.41
N SER A 26 -58.64 -120.94 82.19
CA SER A 26 -57.19 -121.03 81.94
C SER A 26 -56.82 -121.65 80.59
N ASP A 27 -57.71 -122.41 79.94
CA ASP A 27 -57.52 -122.97 78.60
C ASP A 27 -58.09 -122.09 77.46
N GLY A 28 -58.56 -120.88 77.79
CA GLY A 28 -59.16 -119.93 76.88
C GLY A 28 -60.61 -120.23 76.50
N THR A 29 -61.27 -121.23 77.11
CA THR A 29 -62.69 -121.47 76.88
C THR A 29 -63.55 -120.44 77.60
N PHE A 30 -64.58 -119.92 76.93
CA PHE A 30 -65.53 -119.03 77.56
C PHE A 30 -66.35 -119.81 78.59
N PHE A 31 -66.25 -119.36 79.83
CA PHE A 31 -67.13 -119.81 80.91
C PHE A 31 -68.42 -118.98 80.94
N TYR A 32 -68.30 -117.69 80.62
CA TYR A 32 -69.42 -116.76 80.57
C TYR A 32 -69.16 -115.68 79.52
N ALA A 33 -70.22 -115.21 78.86
CA ALA A 33 -70.20 -114.01 78.04
C ALA A 33 -71.54 -113.28 78.21
N SER A 34 -71.49 -111.95 78.38
CA SER A 34 -72.68 -111.12 78.52
C SER A 34 -73.40 -111.01 77.16
N PRO A 35 -74.72 -110.82 77.14
CA PRO A 35 -75.48 -110.65 75.89
C PRO A 35 -74.96 -109.51 75.01
N SER A 36 -74.32 -108.49 75.60
CA SER A 36 -73.72 -107.35 74.90
C SER A 36 -72.60 -107.71 73.93
N CYS A 37 -72.05 -108.93 74.02
CA CYS A 37 -71.15 -109.48 73.00
C CYS A 37 -71.78 -109.43 71.59
N GLN A 38 -73.08 -109.68 71.47
CA GLN A 38 -73.76 -109.70 70.17
C GLN A 38 -73.91 -108.30 69.58
N ARG A 39 -74.03 -107.26 70.40
CA ARG A 39 -74.06 -105.88 69.90
C ARG A 39 -72.68 -105.41 69.42
N ILE A 40 -71.63 -105.75 70.17
CA ILE A 40 -70.27 -105.27 69.88
C ILE A 40 -69.61 -106.10 68.77
N THR A 41 -69.86 -107.41 68.72
CA THR A 41 -69.18 -108.33 67.79
C THR A 41 -70.11 -108.90 66.72
N GLY A 42 -71.43 -108.87 66.94
CA GLY A 42 -72.43 -109.50 66.08
C GLY A 42 -72.71 -110.96 66.39
N TYR A 43 -71.89 -111.62 67.21
CA TYR A 43 -72.01 -113.03 67.55
C TYR A 43 -72.71 -113.23 68.90
N SER A 44 -73.63 -114.20 68.99
CA SER A 44 -74.37 -114.45 70.23
C SER A 44 -73.49 -115.10 71.30
N ARG A 45 -73.90 -115.01 72.56
CA ARG A 45 -73.17 -115.64 73.68
C ARG A 45 -73.02 -117.15 73.50
N GLU A 46 -74.03 -117.83 72.93
CA GLU A 46 -73.96 -119.27 72.68
C GLU A 46 -72.88 -119.62 71.64
N GLU A 47 -72.61 -118.72 70.69
CA GLU A 47 -71.54 -118.89 69.70
C GLU A 47 -70.16 -118.80 70.37
N PHE A 48 -69.95 -117.84 71.27
CA PHE A 48 -68.70 -117.74 72.04
C PHE A 48 -68.48 -118.90 73.02
N LEU A 49 -69.55 -119.40 73.65
CA LEU A 49 -69.46 -120.54 74.56
C LEU A 49 -69.17 -121.86 73.84
N LYS A 50 -69.62 -122.02 72.58
CA LYS A 50 -69.37 -123.24 71.78
C LYS A 50 -68.00 -123.25 71.08
N ASP A 51 -67.53 -122.10 70.60
CA ASP A 51 -66.29 -122.00 69.82
C ASP A 51 -65.31 -121.01 70.43
N LYS A 52 -64.33 -121.55 71.20
CA LYS A 52 -63.28 -120.72 71.81
C LYS A 52 -62.40 -119.97 70.80
N SER A 53 -62.33 -120.44 69.55
CA SER A 53 -61.51 -119.80 68.50
C SER A 53 -62.18 -118.56 67.90
N LEU A 54 -63.47 -118.34 68.17
CA LEU A 54 -64.23 -117.23 67.60
C LEU A 54 -63.65 -115.87 68.01
N PHE A 55 -63.27 -115.71 69.28
CA PHE A 55 -62.73 -114.46 69.81
C PHE A 55 -61.46 -114.01 69.08
N THR A 56 -60.50 -114.91 68.89
CA THR A 56 -59.24 -114.58 68.21
C THR A 56 -59.42 -114.39 66.71
N ARG A 57 -60.36 -115.10 66.09
CA ARG A 57 -60.61 -115.05 64.64
C ARG A 57 -61.31 -113.77 64.19
N ILE A 58 -62.09 -113.13 65.05
CA ILE A 58 -62.72 -111.85 64.73
C ILE A 58 -61.76 -110.67 64.91
N ILE A 59 -60.66 -110.82 65.66
CA ILE A 59 -59.66 -109.76 65.84
C ILE A 59 -58.78 -109.68 64.59
N LYS A 60 -58.45 -108.45 64.15
CA LYS A 60 -57.54 -108.24 63.03
C LYS A 60 -56.14 -108.77 63.37
N SER A 61 -55.48 -109.43 62.42
CA SER A 61 -54.17 -110.08 62.62
C SER A 61 -53.09 -109.13 63.16
N GLU A 62 -53.16 -107.85 62.78
CA GLU A 62 -52.24 -106.79 63.23
C GLU A 62 -52.34 -106.50 64.74
N ASP A 63 -53.55 -106.63 65.31
CA ASP A 63 -53.83 -106.22 66.69
C ASP A 63 -53.84 -107.42 67.67
N LEU A 64 -53.67 -108.63 67.14
CA LEU A 64 -53.79 -109.89 67.88
C LEU A 64 -52.75 -110.04 69.00
N ASP A 65 -51.52 -109.55 68.79
CA ASP A 65 -50.47 -109.60 69.82
C ASP A 65 -50.77 -108.66 70.98
N ALA A 66 -51.35 -107.49 70.72
CA ALA A 66 -51.78 -106.57 71.76
C ALA A 66 -52.89 -107.18 72.62
N VAL A 67 -53.86 -107.87 71.99
CA VAL A 67 -54.94 -108.54 72.73
C VAL A 67 -54.42 -109.74 73.52
N LYS A 68 -53.54 -110.58 72.96
CA LYS A 68 -52.90 -111.68 73.71
C LYS A 68 -52.12 -111.15 74.92
N GLY A 69 -51.41 -110.03 74.74
CA GLY A 69 -50.69 -109.36 75.83
C GLY A 69 -51.62 -108.91 76.96
N ALA A 70 -52.80 -108.39 76.62
CA ALA A 70 -53.83 -108.00 77.58
C ALA A 70 -54.48 -109.21 78.29
N LEU A 71 -54.69 -110.32 77.58
CA LEU A 71 -55.23 -111.56 78.14
C LEU A 71 -54.26 -112.29 79.07
N ALA A 72 -52.95 -112.15 78.90
CA ALA A 72 -51.92 -112.72 79.79
C ALA A 72 -51.73 -111.90 81.09
N VAL A 73 -52.84 -111.61 81.77
CA VAL A 73 -52.88 -110.85 83.03
C VAL A 73 -52.57 -111.77 84.22
N ARG A 74 -51.70 -111.32 85.14
CA ARG A 74 -51.30 -112.10 86.34
C ARG A 74 -52.10 -111.69 87.58
N GLU A 75 -51.95 -112.45 88.68
CA GLU A 75 -52.59 -112.12 89.96
C GLU A 75 -52.27 -110.68 90.40
N ARG A 76 -53.32 -109.87 90.63
CA ARG A 76 -53.28 -108.43 90.97
C ARG A 76 -52.89 -107.46 89.82
N GLU A 77 -52.91 -107.87 88.55
CA GLU A 77 -52.73 -106.96 87.39
C GLU A 77 -54.08 -106.61 86.70
N GLU A 78 -54.13 -105.42 86.09
CA GLU A 78 -55.12 -104.98 85.08
C GLU A 78 -54.37 -104.68 83.78
N LYS A 79 -54.88 -105.18 82.64
CA LYS A 79 -54.31 -104.86 81.33
C LYS A 79 -55.39 -104.47 80.32
N GLU A 80 -55.06 -103.49 79.49
CA GLU A 80 -55.95 -102.95 78.47
C GLU A 80 -55.33 -103.00 77.06
N ALA A 81 -56.17 -103.17 76.05
CA ALA A 81 -55.80 -103.12 74.64
C ALA A 81 -56.92 -102.50 73.79
N LYS A 82 -56.55 -101.69 72.79
CA LYS A 82 -57.46 -101.21 71.75
C LYS A 82 -57.12 -101.91 70.45
N PHE A 83 -58.11 -102.51 69.80
CA PHE A 83 -57.92 -103.36 68.64
C PHE A 83 -59.14 -103.33 67.76
N ARG A 84 -58.96 -103.74 66.51
CA ARG A 84 -60.03 -103.86 65.55
C ARG A 84 -60.57 -105.27 65.57
N ILE A 85 -61.89 -105.37 65.61
CA ILE A 85 -62.61 -106.61 65.34
C ILE A 85 -63.42 -106.48 64.05
N LYS A 86 -63.62 -107.62 63.39
CA LYS A 86 -64.56 -107.79 62.30
C LYS A 86 -65.89 -108.24 62.88
N HIS A 87 -66.84 -107.32 62.89
CA HIS A 87 -68.22 -107.61 63.29
C HIS A 87 -68.85 -108.64 62.33
N LYS A 88 -69.82 -109.43 62.79
CA LYS A 88 -70.47 -110.50 61.99
C LYS A 88 -71.06 -110.03 60.64
N ASN A 89 -71.47 -108.77 60.54
CA ASN A 89 -71.96 -108.14 59.31
C ASN A 89 -70.84 -107.67 58.35
N GLY A 90 -69.57 -107.88 58.69
CA GLY A 90 -68.40 -107.48 57.91
C GLY A 90 -67.81 -106.11 58.25
N SER A 91 -68.46 -105.27 59.06
CA SER A 91 -67.93 -103.96 59.43
C SER A 91 -66.77 -104.08 60.42
N GLU A 92 -65.72 -103.28 60.22
CA GLU A 92 -64.63 -103.15 61.19
C GLU A 92 -65.09 -102.28 62.36
N ARG A 93 -64.85 -102.74 63.59
CA ARG A 93 -65.15 -102.03 64.82
C ARG A 93 -63.87 -101.87 65.63
N TRP A 94 -63.62 -100.67 66.16
CA TRP A 94 -62.60 -100.48 67.18
C TRP A 94 -63.18 -100.89 68.53
N VAL A 95 -62.49 -101.74 69.26
CA VAL A 95 -62.88 -102.19 70.59
C VAL A 95 -61.73 -101.98 71.56
N GLY A 96 -62.02 -101.38 72.71
CA GLY A 96 -61.15 -101.34 73.88
C GLY A 96 -61.49 -102.48 74.83
N LEU A 97 -60.54 -103.34 75.15
CA LEU A 97 -60.67 -104.48 76.06
C LEU A 97 -59.85 -104.24 77.32
N LEU A 98 -60.42 -104.55 78.48
CA LEU A 98 -59.77 -104.53 79.79
C LEU A 98 -59.89 -105.92 80.42
N CYS A 99 -58.80 -106.51 80.94
CA CYS A 99 -58.77 -107.87 81.48
C CYS A 99 -58.16 -107.96 82.90
N THR A 100 -58.74 -108.84 83.75
CA THR A 100 -58.38 -109.11 85.16
C THR A 100 -58.55 -110.59 85.54
N VAL A 101 -57.92 -111.06 86.62
CA VAL A 101 -58.08 -112.45 87.11
C VAL A 101 -59.34 -112.60 87.97
N ALA A 102 -60.22 -113.57 87.65
CA ALA A 102 -61.41 -113.92 88.43
C ALA A 102 -61.12 -115.06 89.44
N LYS A 103 -61.67 -114.96 90.66
CA LYS A 103 -61.44 -115.90 91.78
C LYS A 103 -62.76 -116.43 92.37
N ASP A 104 -62.75 -117.65 92.92
CA ASP A 104 -63.89 -118.23 93.64
C ASP A 104 -64.02 -117.70 95.08
N THR A 105 -65.09 -118.10 95.78
CA THR A 105 -65.36 -117.71 97.17
C THR A 105 -64.35 -118.25 98.19
N ASN A 106 -63.52 -119.23 97.82
CA ASN A 106 -62.41 -119.77 98.61
C ASN A 106 -61.03 -119.22 98.15
N GLY A 107 -61.03 -118.19 97.28
CA GLY A 107 -59.83 -117.48 96.82
C GLY A 107 -59.03 -118.19 95.71
N ARG A 108 -59.51 -119.31 95.14
CA ARG A 108 -58.81 -120.00 94.04
C ARG A 108 -59.14 -119.35 92.70
N ALA A 109 -58.13 -119.22 91.83
CA ALA A 109 -58.32 -118.62 90.51
C ALA A 109 -59.26 -119.46 89.64
N LEU A 110 -60.33 -118.83 89.12
CA LEU A 110 -61.32 -119.43 88.22
C LEU A 110 -61.00 -119.18 86.74
N GLY A 111 -60.28 -118.09 86.44
CA GLY A 111 -60.03 -117.68 85.07
C GLY A 111 -59.74 -116.19 84.93
N ILE A 112 -59.92 -115.64 83.73
CA ILE A 112 -59.72 -114.23 83.40
C ILE A 112 -61.09 -113.62 83.07
N ARG A 113 -61.45 -112.52 83.74
CA ARG A 113 -62.58 -111.67 83.38
C ARG A 113 -62.09 -110.57 82.44
N CYS A 114 -62.80 -110.30 81.35
CA CYS A 114 -62.56 -109.16 80.49
C CYS A 114 -63.83 -108.37 80.17
N SER A 115 -63.65 -107.09 79.89
CA SER A 115 -64.69 -106.12 79.50
C SER A 115 -64.29 -105.41 78.21
N GLY A 116 -65.13 -105.48 77.17
CA GLY A 116 -64.89 -104.86 75.85
C GLY A 116 -65.88 -103.74 75.52
N ARG A 117 -65.40 -102.57 75.04
CA ARG A 117 -66.22 -101.39 74.64
C ARG A 117 -65.94 -100.96 73.19
N ASP A 118 -66.97 -100.65 72.41
CA ASP A 118 -66.83 -100.11 71.03
C ASP A 118 -66.41 -98.62 71.02
N MET A 119 -65.38 -98.28 70.24
CA MET A 119 -64.77 -96.93 70.10
C MET A 119 -64.76 -96.39 68.65
N THR A 120 -65.48 -97.03 67.72
CA THR A 120 -65.33 -96.77 66.26
C THR A 120 -65.63 -95.33 65.83
N VAL A 121 -66.66 -94.69 66.41
CA VAL A 121 -67.12 -93.35 66.00
C VAL A 121 -66.09 -92.26 66.34
N GLU A 122 -65.45 -92.37 67.51
CA GLU A 122 -64.58 -91.32 68.03
C GLU A 122 -63.24 -91.23 67.28
N ILE A 123 -62.68 -92.38 66.88
CA ILE A 123 -61.41 -92.45 66.15
C ILE A 123 -61.54 -91.90 64.72
N ASN A 124 -62.60 -92.28 64.00
CA ASN A 124 -62.78 -91.86 62.60
C ASN A 124 -62.99 -90.33 62.48
N ARG A 125 -63.67 -89.71 63.45
CA ARG A 125 -63.89 -88.25 63.45
C ARG A 125 -62.57 -87.47 63.56
N LYS A 126 -61.65 -87.92 64.41
CA LYS A 126 -60.37 -87.24 64.67
C LYS A 126 -59.43 -87.29 63.46
N MET A 127 -59.33 -88.44 62.78
CA MET A 127 -58.48 -88.57 61.58
C MET A 127 -58.89 -87.64 60.43
N LYS A 128 -60.20 -87.41 60.27
CA LYS A 128 -60.73 -86.54 59.21
C LYS A 128 -60.38 -85.07 59.43
N GLN A 129 -60.39 -84.62 60.69
CA GLN A 129 -60.02 -83.26 61.08
C GLN A 129 -58.53 -82.97 60.85
N ASP A 130 -57.65 -83.89 61.23
CA ASP A 130 -56.20 -83.72 61.07
C ASP A 130 -55.80 -83.59 59.59
N THR A 131 -56.41 -84.40 58.73
CA THR A 131 -56.12 -84.38 57.28
C THR A 131 -56.47 -83.03 56.65
N PHE A 132 -57.62 -82.43 56.99
CA PHE A 132 -58.06 -81.15 56.44
C PHE A 132 -57.12 -79.99 56.80
N VAL A 133 -56.66 -79.93 58.05
CA VAL A 133 -55.77 -78.85 58.53
C VAL A 133 -54.40 -78.90 57.84
N VAL A 134 -53.81 -80.08 57.68
CA VAL A 134 -52.48 -80.23 57.07
C VAL A 134 -52.47 -79.76 55.60
N THR A 135 -53.50 -80.12 54.83
CA THR A 135 -53.60 -79.72 53.42
C THR A 135 -53.69 -78.19 53.27
N GLU A 136 -54.55 -77.54 54.04
CA GLU A 136 -54.74 -76.08 53.93
C GLU A 136 -53.53 -75.28 54.45
N VAL A 137 -52.89 -75.72 55.53
CA VAL A 137 -51.66 -75.06 56.03
C VAL A 137 -50.52 -75.16 55.02
N THR A 138 -50.38 -76.29 54.35
CA THR A 138 -49.35 -76.49 53.31
C THR A 138 -49.57 -75.53 52.12
N ARG A 139 -50.83 -75.34 51.69
CA ARG A 139 -51.18 -74.38 50.63
C ARG A 139 -50.82 -72.94 51.01
N MET A 140 -51.10 -72.52 52.24
CA MET A 140 -50.80 -71.17 52.72
C MET A 140 -49.29 -70.90 52.78
N ILE A 141 -48.48 -71.88 53.23
CA ILE A 141 -47.01 -71.77 53.24
C ILE A 141 -46.48 -71.55 51.82
N ALA A 142 -47.01 -72.27 50.83
CA ALA A 142 -46.61 -72.09 49.44
C ALA A 142 -46.89 -70.66 48.92
N ASN A 143 -48.04 -70.08 49.27
CA ASN A 143 -48.37 -68.69 48.89
C ASN A 143 -47.44 -67.66 49.55
N LEU A 144 -47.12 -67.84 50.83
CA LEU A 144 -46.20 -66.95 51.54
C LEU A 144 -44.77 -67.01 50.97
N LYS A 145 -44.32 -68.19 50.55
CA LYS A 145 -43.02 -68.35 49.90
C LYS A 145 -42.95 -67.61 48.57
N LYS A 146 -43.98 -67.73 47.73
CA LYS A 146 -44.09 -66.97 46.48
C LYS A 146 -44.07 -65.46 46.72
N ALA A 147 -44.80 -64.98 47.73
CA ALA A 147 -44.81 -63.56 48.10
C ALA A 147 -43.41 -63.02 48.45
N ALA A 148 -42.61 -63.80 49.18
CA ALA A 148 -41.25 -63.42 49.58
C ALA A 148 -40.27 -63.37 48.39
N GLU A 149 -40.52 -64.17 47.35
CA GLU A 149 -39.74 -64.20 46.11
C GLU A 149 -40.20 -63.13 45.10
N GLY A 150 -41.26 -62.37 45.41
CA GLY A 150 -41.85 -61.39 44.50
C GLY A 150 -42.76 -62.00 43.42
N ASP A 151 -43.13 -63.28 43.55
CA ASP A 151 -44.08 -63.96 42.67
C ASP A 151 -45.51 -63.84 43.24
N THR A 152 -46.40 -63.16 42.53
CA THR A 152 -47.78 -62.93 42.98
C THR A 152 -48.76 -64.04 42.55
N SER A 153 -48.29 -65.17 42.01
CA SER A 153 -49.13 -66.29 41.53
C SER A 153 -49.69 -67.20 42.65
N PHE A 154 -50.44 -66.62 43.58
CA PHE A 154 -50.97 -67.33 44.75
C PHE A 154 -52.10 -68.32 44.38
N ASN A 155 -52.09 -69.51 44.99
CA ASN A 155 -53.19 -70.49 44.92
C ASN A 155 -54.23 -70.20 46.01
N LEU A 156 -55.37 -69.65 45.61
CA LEU A 156 -56.43 -69.16 46.50
C LEU A 156 -57.69 -70.05 46.50
N GLN A 157 -57.58 -71.30 46.08
CA GLN A 157 -58.70 -72.26 46.08
C GLN A 157 -58.64 -73.17 47.30
N PRO A 158 -59.56 -73.03 48.29
CA PRO A 158 -59.59 -73.88 49.47
C PRO A 158 -60.23 -75.25 49.21
N THR A 159 -59.80 -76.27 49.96
CA THR A 159 -60.38 -77.63 49.95
C THR A 159 -61.81 -77.63 50.51
N PRO A 160 -62.75 -78.44 49.97
CA PRO A 160 -64.14 -78.50 50.46
C PRO A 160 -64.24 -78.97 51.93
N SER A 161 -65.10 -78.31 52.73
CA SER A 161 -65.34 -78.66 54.14
C SER A 161 -66.68 -79.34 54.38
N ASP A 162 -66.77 -80.18 55.41
CA ASP A 162 -67.99 -80.83 55.91
C ASP A 162 -68.30 -80.48 57.38
N GLU A 163 -69.33 -81.09 57.97
CA GLU A 163 -69.79 -80.78 59.33
C GLU A 163 -68.73 -81.03 60.42
N ASP A 164 -67.83 -82.00 60.21
CA ASP A 164 -66.74 -82.31 61.13
C ASP A 164 -65.54 -81.35 61.02
N THR A 165 -65.39 -80.64 59.90
CA THR A 165 -64.23 -79.75 59.58
C THR A 165 -64.59 -78.26 59.51
N LYS A 166 -65.88 -77.92 59.62
CA LYS A 166 -66.45 -76.56 59.46
C LYS A 166 -65.77 -75.47 60.30
N ASN A 167 -65.39 -75.77 61.54
CA ASN A 167 -64.74 -74.78 62.42
C ASN A 167 -63.36 -74.36 61.89
N PHE A 168 -62.58 -75.32 61.39
CA PHE A 168 -61.26 -75.06 60.80
C PHE A 168 -61.37 -74.32 59.46
N ALA A 169 -62.34 -74.67 58.63
CA ALA A 169 -62.58 -73.99 57.36
C ALA A 169 -62.85 -72.47 57.53
N SER A 170 -63.57 -72.08 58.60
CA SER A 170 -63.82 -70.66 58.88
C SER A 170 -62.53 -69.87 59.21
N LEU A 171 -61.54 -70.51 59.84
CA LEU A 171 -60.24 -69.92 60.14
C LEU A 171 -59.40 -69.75 58.87
N ILE A 172 -59.37 -70.75 58.00
CA ILE A 172 -58.65 -70.71 56.71
C ILE A 172 -59.21 -69.60 55.80
N ALA A 173 -60.53 -69.48 55.71
CA ALA A 173 -61.17 -68.43 54.89
C ALA A 173 -60.76 -67.00 55.31
N ARG A 174 -60.51 -66.77 56.61
CA ARG A 174 -60.01 -65.47 57.10
C ARG A 174 -58.57 -65.20 56.63
N ILE A 175 -57.73 -66.23 56.53
CA ILE A 175 -56.35 -66.11 56.07
C ILE A 175 -56.29 -65.91 54.54
N ASP A 176 -57.13 -66.63 53.79
CA ASP A 176 -57.22 -66.45 52.33
C ASP A 176 -57.61 -65.01 51.97
N LYS A 177 -58.56 -64.40 52.69
CA LYS A 177 -58.93 -62.99 52.49
C LYS A 177 -57.74 -62.05 52.67
N SER A 178 -56.87 -62.33 53.64
CA SER A 178 -55.63 -61.56 53.85
C SER A 178 -54.62 -61.79 52.72
N LEU A 179 -54.47 -63.02 52.21
CA LEU A 179 -53.59 -63.33 51.09
C LEU A 179 -54.06 -62.71 49.76
N VAL A 180 -55.36 -62.66 49.51
CA VAL A 180 -55.95 -61.92 48.37
C VAL A 180 -55.56 -60.44 48.44
N THR A 181 -55.68 -59.84 49.62
CA THR A 181 -55.35 -58.42 49.84
C THR A 181 -53.86 -58.17 49.64
N LEU A 182 -52.99 -59.07 50.12
CA LEU A 182 -51.54 -58.99 49.91
C LEU A 182 -51.17 -59.06 48.42
N LYS A 183 -51.76 -60.01 47.68
CA LYS A 183 -51.54 -60.15 46.22
C LYS A 183 -51.89 -58.86 45.49
N ALA A 184 -53.07 -58.31 45.74
CA ALA A 184 -53.55 -57.10 45.08
C ALA A 184 -52.61 -55.89 45.32
N SER A 185 -52.11 -55.72 46.54
CA SER A 185 -51.16 -54.65 46.88
C SER A 185 -49.81 -54.79 46.15
N LEU A 186 -49.30 -56.01 46.01
CA LEU A 186 -48.04 -56.27 45.30
C LEU A 186 -48.18 -56.05 43.78
N ASP A 187 -49.27 -56.54 43.16
CA ASP A 187 -49.53 -56.34 41.73
C ASP A 187 -49.62 -54.84 41.39
N GLN A 188 -50.29 -54.06 42.24
CA GLN A 188 -50.42 -52.61 42.04
C GLN A 188 -49.07 -51.89 42.12
N LEU A 189 -48.19 -52.27 43.05
CA LEU A 189 -46.86 -51.65 43.19
C LEU A 189 -45.99 -51.91 41.96
N MET A 190 -46.01 -53.14 41.45
CA MET A 190 -45.23 -53.51 40.27
C MET A 190 -45.70 -52.77 39.01
N GLU A 191 -47.01 -52.62 38.83
CA GLU A 191 -47.56 -51.91 37.67
C GLU A 191 -47.23 -50.41 37.69
N ASP A 192 -47.30 -49.77 38.86
CA ASP A 192 -46.97 -48.35 38.99
C ASP A 192 -45.46 -48.11 38.77
N ALA A 193 -44.59 -48.97 39.32
CA ALA A 193 -43.16 -48.92 39.06
C ALA A 193 -42.83 -49.08 37.56
N LYS A 194 -43.51 -50.00 36.87
CA LYS A 194 -43.38 -50.23 35.43
C LYS A 194 -43.85 -49.02 34.61
N THR A 195 -44.98 -48.42 34.98
CA THR A 195 -45.54 -47.26 34.28
C THR A 195 -44.58 -46.06 34.34
N THR A 196 -44.04 -45.76 35.52
CA THR A 196 -43.07 -44.65 35.68
C THR A 196 -41.74 -44.90 34.98
N THR A 197 -41.27 -46.15 34.90
CA THR A 197 -40.03 -46.49 34.20
C THR A 197 -40.18 -46.45 32.68
N VAL A 198 -41.36 -46.80 32.15
CA VAL A 198 -41.68 -46.59 30.71
C VAL A 198 -41.66 -45.10 30.38
N GLY A 199 -42.32 -44.26 31.19
CA GLY A 199 -42.31 -42.80 30.99
C GLY A 199 -40.89 -42.21 30.94
N LEU A 200 -40.03 -42.59 31.89
CA LEU A 200 -38.61 -42.20 31.88
C LEU A 200 -37.88 -42.63 30.60
N ARG A 201 -38.11 -43.86 30.13
CA ARG A 201 -37.47 -44.39 28.93
C ARG A 201 -37.92 -43.67 27.66
N GLU A 202 -39.18 -43.23 27.62
CA GLU A 202 -39.76 -42.50 26.50
C GLU A 202 -39.50 -40.98 26.58
N GLY A 203 -38.86 -40.50 27.65
CA GLY A 203 -38.55 -39.08 27.87
C GLY A 203 -39.73 -38.26 28.40
N ASP A 204 -40.83 -38.90 28.78
CA ASP A 204 -41.96 -38.25 29.46
C ASP A 204 -41.75 -38.27 30.98
N PHE A 205 -41.10 -37.20 31.45
CA PHE A 205 -40.85 -36.96 32.87
C PHE A 205 -42.08 -36.46 33.64
N THR A 206 -43.27 -36.39 33.03
CA THR A 206 -44.51 -35.93 33.71
C THR A 206 -45.32 -37.07 34.31
N ILE A 207 -45.08 -38.31 33.88
CA ILE A 207 -45.76 -39.49 34.39
C ILE A 207 -45.41 -39.71 35.87
N ARG A 208 -46.44 -39.85 36.71
CA ARG A 208 -46.31 -40.11 38.16
C ARG A 208 -47.17 -41.32 38.54
N ALA A 209 -46.67 -42.10 39.50
CA ALA A 209 -47.45 -43.17 40.08
C ALA A 209 -48.46 -42.62 41.11
N ASP A 210 -49.67 -43.15 41.13
CA ASP A 210 -50.74 -42.67 42.01
C ASP A 210 -50.54 -43.21 43.44
N THR A 211 -50.09 -42.32 44.34
CA THR A 211 -49.82 -42.65 45.74
C THR A 211 -51.06 -43.08 46.52
N SER A 212 -52.27 -42.73 46.08
CA SER A 212 -53.51 -43.07 46.79
C SER A 212 -53.89 -44.55 46.67
N ARG A 213 -53.33 -45.26 45.68
CA ARG A 213 -53.54 -46.70 45.44
C ARG A 213 -52.79 -47.58 46.44
N HIS A 214 -51.83 -47.02 47.17
CA HIS A 214 -50.95 -47.75 48.08
C HIS A 214 -51.20 -47.38 49.53
N LYS A 215 -50.89 -48.30 50.45
CA LYS A 215 -50.97 -48.07 51.90
C LYS A 215 -49.70 -48.53 52.60
N GLY A 216 -49.34 -47.85 53.70
CA GLY A 216 -48.17 -48.20 54.50
C GLY A 216 -46.86 -48.01 53.73
N ASN A 217 -45.91 -48.93 53.91
CA ASN A 217 -44.57 -48.80 53.33
C ASN A 217 -44.56 -48.74 51.79
N PHE A 218 -45.51 -49.40 51.12
CA PHE A 218 -45.64 -49.32 49.65
C PHE A 218 -46.02 -47.91 49.17
N GLN A 219 -46.81 -47.17 49.95
CA GLN A 219 -47.11 -45.77 49.67
C GLN A 219 -45.86 -44.89 49.80
N GLN A 220 -45.01 -45.16 50.79
CA GLN A 220 -43.73 -44.45 50.95
C GLN A 220 -42.78 -44.73 49.78
N CYS A 221 -42.73 -45.96 49.26
CA CYS A 221 -41.91 -46.28 48.08
C CYS A 221 -42.35 -45.50 46.84
N ILE A 222 -43.66 -45.42 46.58
CA ILE A 222 -44.20 -44.65 45.44
C ILE A 222 -44.02 -43.14 45.63
N LEU A 223 -44.16 -42.65 46.87
CA LEU A 223 -43.87 -41.25 47.20
C LEU A 223 -42.39 -40.92 46.94
N GLY A 224 -41.47 -41.76 47.42
CA GLY A 224 -40.03 -41.60 47.14
C GLY A 224 -39.67 -41.70 45.65
N LEU A 225 -40.36 -42.57 44.90
CA LEU A 225 -40.19 -42.67 43.45
C LEU A 225 -40.64 -41.39 42.73
N ASN A 226 -41.79 -40.83 43.10
CA ASN A 226 -42.27 -39.55 42.57
C ASN A 226 -41.37 -38.37 42.96
N GLU A 227 -40.87 -38.32 44.20
CA GLU A 227 -39.91 -37.31 44.66
C GLU A 227 -38.58 -37.37 43.88
N MET A 228 -38.09 -38.57 43.60
CA MET A 228 -36.92 -38.77 42.73
C MET A 228 -37.17 -38.24 41.31
N LEU A 229 -38.34 -38.52 40.74
CA LEU A 229 -38.73 -37.99 39.42
C LEU A 229 -38.79 -36.48 39.43
N ASP A 230 -39.38 -35.87 40.46
CA ASP A 230 -39.44 -34.40 40.61
C ASP A 230 -38.06 -33.76 40.71
N ALA A 231 -37.12 -34.42 41.41
CA ALA A 231 -35.74 -33.96 41.56
C ALA A 231 -34.95 -33.92 40.23
N VAL A 232 -35.40 -34.67 39.20
CA VAL A 232 -34.80 -34.66 37.86
C VAL A 232 -35.63 -33.82 36.88
N THR A 233 -36.96 -33.88 36.97
CA THR A 233 -37.88 -33.23 36.02
C THR A 233 -37.72 -31.71 36.05
N LYS A 234 -37.74 -31.09 37.24
CA LYS A 234 -37.72 -29.63 37.36
C LYS A 234 -36.42 -29.01 36.83
N PRO A 235 -35.21 -29.53 37.16
CA PRO A 235 -33.96 -29.02 36.58
C PRO A 235 -33.88 -29.17 35.06
N VAL A 236 -34.33 -30.30 34.51
CA VAL A 236 -34.30 -30.54 33.06
C VAL A 236 -35.25 -29.60 32.32
N GLN A 237 -36.48 -29.43 32.80
CA GLN A 237 -37.44 -28.50 32.19
C GLN A 237 -36.93 -27.05 32.22
N GLU A 238 -36.34 -26.63 33.34
CA GLU A 238 -35.78 -25.28 33.42
C GLU A 238 -34.56 -25.09 32.51
N ALA A 239 -33.69 -26.10 32.41
CA ALA A 239 -32.59 -26.09 31.47
C ALA A 239 -33.08 -25.98 30.02
N MET A 240 -34.14 -26.72 29.66
CA MET A 240 -34.78 -26.63 28.35
C MET A 240 -35.34 -25.22 28.09
N ARG A 241 -35.92 -24.55 29.10
CA ARG A 241 -36.38 -23.16 28.97
C ARG A 241 -35.22 -22.20 28.70
N VAL A 242 -34.14 -22.28 29.48
CA VAL A 242 -32.94 -21.42 29.33
C VAL A 242 -32.26 -21.67 27.97
N CYS A 243 -32.07 -22.93 27.59
CA CYS A 243 -31.56 -23.29 26.26
C CYS A 243 -32.51 -22.81 25.14
N GLY A 244 -33.83 -22.86 25.37
CA GLY A 244 -34.83 -22.29 24.48
C GLY A 244 -34.66 -20.78 24.28
N SER A 245 -34.42 -20.03 25.36
CA SER A 245 -34.08 -18.59 25.26
C SER A 245 -32.78 -18.37 24.47
N PHE A 246 -31.74 -19.17 24.72
CA PHE A 246 -30.48 -19.08 23.96
C PHE A 246 -30.66 -19.37 22.47
N ALA A 247 -31.53 -20.30 22.10
CA ALA A 247 -31.86 -20.58 20.70
C ALA A 247 -32.53 -19.38 19.99
N HIS A 248 -33.20 -18.52 20.76
CA HIS A 248 -33.76 -17.25 20.27
C HIS A 248 -32.80 -16.06 20.44
N ALA A 249 -31.51 -16.32 20.69
CA ALA A 249 -30.46 -15.33 20.96
C ALA A 249 -30.70 -14.44 22.19
N ASP A 250 -31.59 -14.83 23.10
CA ASP A 250 -31.73 -14.20 24.41
C ASP A 250 -30.77 -14.84 25.42
N PHE A 251 -29.51 -14.42 25.38
CA PHE A 251 -28.47 -14.87 26.31
C PHE A 251 -28.56 -14.22 27.70
N SER A 252 -29.54 -13.33 27.93
CA SER A 252 -29.77 -12.75 29.25
C SER A 252 -30.52 -13.69 30.19
N ALA A 253 -31.17 -14.71 29.64
CA ALA A 253 -31.87 -15.73 30.40
C ALA A 253 -30.92 -16.50 31.34
N THR A 254 -31.33 -16.63 32.60
CA THR A 254 -30.66 -17.44 33.62
C THR A 254 -31.66 -18.43 34.21
N PHE A 255 -31.16 -19.44 34.92
CA PHE A 255 -32.02 -20.33 35.71
C PHE A 255 -32.84 -19.53 36.73
N ASP A 256 -34.10 -19.94 36.92
CA ASP A 256 -34.94 -19.46 38.00
C ASP A 256 -34.33 -19.79 39.36
N THR A 257 -34.06 -18.75 40.15
CA THR A 257 -33.47 -18.85 41.48
C THR A 257 -34.38 -19.53 42.50
N ASN A 258 -35.67 -19.68 42.19
CA ASN A 258 -36.65 -20.35 43.07
C ASN A 258 -36.56 -21.88 42.99
N ILE A 259 -35.87 -22.45 42.00
CA ILE A 259 -35.72 -23.90 41.85
C ILE A 259 -34.48 -24.34 42.65
N GLN A 260 -34.72 -25.10 43.73
CA GLN A 260 -33.65 -25.52 44.63
C GLN A 260 -32.76 -26.60 43.99
N MET A 261 -31.58 -26.21 43.55
CA MET A 261 -30.55 -27.11 43.02
C MET A 261 -29.56 -27.51 44.13
N LYS A 262 -29.24 -28.81 44.22
CA LYS A 262 -28.24 -29.35 45.16
C LYS A 262 -27.30 -30.29 44.43
N GLY A 263 -26.04 -30.35 44.87
CA GLY A 263 -25.01 -31.21 44.26
C GLY A 263 -24.70 -30.83 42.82
N GLU A 264 -24.64 -31.81 41.93
CA GLU A 264 -24.27 -31.66 40.51
C GLU A 264 -25.20 -30.69 39.75
N TRP A 265 -26.48 -30.58 40.13
CA TRP A 265 -27.41 -29.65 39.51
C TRP A 265 -27.02 -28.17 39.70
N GLU A 266 -26.33 -27.84 40.79
CA GLU A 266 -25.85 -26.48 41.05
C GLU A 266 -24.67 -26.12 40.14
N GLU A 267 -23.81 -27.09 39.82
CA GLU A 267 -22.71 -26.92 38.86
C GLU A 267 -23.24 -26.80 37.43
N PHE A 268 -24.27 -27.59 37.09
CA PHE A 268 -24.96 -27.48 35.82
C PHE A 268 -25.61 -26.09 35.63
N ARG A 269 -26.34 -25.60 36.63
CA ARG A 269 -26.90 -24.24 36.67
C ARG A 269 -25.81 -23.18 36.44
N LYS A 270 -24.73 -23.23 37.22
CA LYS A 270 -23.60 -22.28 37.10
C LYS A 270 -22.99 -22.29 35.71
N SER A 271 -22.92 -23.45 35.07
CA SER A 271 -22.34 -23.60 33.73
C SER A 271 -23.21 -22.94 32.66
N LEU A 272 -24.52 -23.17 32.68
CA LEU A 272 -25.47 -22.53 31.75
C LEU A 272 -25.60 -21.02 32.00
N ASP A 273 -25.69 -20.57 33.25
CA ASP A 273 -25.71 -19.13 33.59
C ASP A 273 -24.42 -18.43 33.14
N ARG A 274 -23.26 -19.09 33.30
CA ARG A 274 -21.97 -18.55 32.85
C ARG A 274 -21.92 -18.46 31.34
N MET A 275 -22.43 -19.45 30.63
CA MET A 275 -22.53 -19.43 29.16
C MET A 275 -23.35 -18.22 28.70
N GLY A 276 -24.57 -18.03 29.22
CA GLY A 276 -25.40 -16.88 28.90
C GLY A 276 -24.70 -15.54 29.19
N LYS A 277 -24.11 -15.39 30.38
CA LYS A 277 -23.37 -14.16 30.76
C LYS A 277 -22.21 -13.83 29.81
N VAL A 278 -21.40 -14.82 29.44
CA VAL A 278 -20.27 -14.59 28.51
C VAL A 278 -20.80 -14.16 27.15
N PHE A 279 -21.75 -14.90 26.57
CA PHE A 279 -22.33 -14.55 25.27
C PHE A 279 -23.01 -13.19 25.27
N ASN A 280 -23.84 -12.89 26.28
CA ASN A 280 -24.55 -11.62 26.39
C ASN A 280 -23.58 -10.43 26.50
N ASN A 281 -22.55 -10.54 27.34
CA ASN A 281 -21.56 -9.47 27.49
C ASN A 281 -20.75 -9.27 26.21
N THR A 282 -20.34 -10.36 25.54
CA THR A 282 -19.62 -10.27 24.27
C THR A 282 -20.47 -9.67 23.15
N VAL A 283 -21.73 -10.09 23.01
CA VAL A 283 -22.65 -9.52 22.00
C VAL A 283 -22.91 -8.04 22.27
N LYS A 284 -23.09 -7.62 23.53
CA LYS A 284 -23.24 -6.20 23.90
C LYS A 284 -22.02 -5.38 23.51
N GLU A 285 -20.83 -5.90 23.77
CA GLU A 285 -19.59 -5.20 23.47
C GLU A 285 -19.32 -5.13 21.97
N ILE A 286 -19.57 -6.21 21.22
CA ILE A 286 -19.56 -6.20 19.75
C ILE A 286 -20.55 -5.17 19.22
N THR A 287 -21.76 -5.11 19.77
CA THR A 287 -22.79 -4.14 19.34
C THR A 287 -22.36 -2.70 19.64
N ARG A 288 -21.70 -2.45 20.77
CA ARG A 288 -21.17 -1.13 21.13
C ARG A 288 -20.12 -0.67 20.11
N VAL A 289 -19.14 -1.52 19.81
CA VAL A 289 -18.07 -1.22 18.84
C VAL A 289 -18.63 -1.09 17.43
N ALA A 290 -19.55 -1.96 17.02
CA ALA A 290 -20.19 -1.88 15.71
C ALA A 290 -21.01 -0.60 15.53
N ARG A 291 -21.67 -0.10 16.59
CA ARG A 291 -22.34 1.21 16.56
C ARG A 291 -21.35 2.35 16.43
N ALA A 292 -20.25 2.32 17.19
CA ALA A 292 -19.19 3.32 17.05
C ALA A 292 -18.64 3.38 15.61
N PHE A 293 -18.39 2.22 14.98
CA PHE A 293 -17.98 2.17 13.56
C PHE A 293 -19.04 2.75 12.62
N ALA A 294 -20.33 2.48 12.86
CA ALA A 294 -21.41 3.05 12.07
C ALA A 294 -21.52 4.57 12.20
N ASP A 295 -21.17 5.11 13.37
CA ASP A 295 -21.10 6.55 13.65
C ASP A 295 -19.77 7.18 13.19
N GLY A 296 -18.86 6.38 12.63
CA GLY A 296 -17.57 6.83 12.11
C GLY A 296 -16.44 6.90 13.15
N ASP A 297 -16.66 6.41 14.38
CA ASP A 297 -15.65 6.32 15.43
C ASP A 297 -14.89 4.98 15.36
N PHE A 298 -13.72 5.00 14.74
CA PHE A 298 -12.78 3.89 14.64
C PHE A 298 -11.70 3.92 15.74
N THR A 299 -11.87 4.73 16.78
CA THR A 299 -11.10 4.60 18.03
C THR A 299 -11.63 3.49 18.93
N ALA A 300 -12.91 3.13 18.75
CA ALA A 300 -13.57 2.12 19.55
C ALA A 300 -13.03 0.71 19.29
N HIS A 301 -12.56 0.04 20.34
CA HIS A 301 -12.15 -1.36 20.28
C HIS A 301 -12.87 -2.16 21.37
N ILE A 302 -12.92 -3.48 21.20
CA ILE A 302 -13.35 -4.40 22.26
C ILE A 302 -12.27 -4.46 23.34
N ASP A 303 -12.65 -4.18 24.58
CA ASP A 303 -11.74 -4.14 25.73
C ASP A 303 -10.99 -5.48 25.90
N GLU A 304 -9.67 -5.39 26.04
CA GLU A 304 -8.76 -6.50 26.38
C GLU A 304 -9.17 -7.22 27.68
N LYS A 305 -9.80 -6.52 28.62
CA LYS A 305 -10.26 -7.06 29.91
C LYS A 305 -11.49 -7.95 29.77
N LEU A 306 -12.21 -7.91 28.65
CA LEU A 306 -13.33 -8.80 28.41
C LEU A 306 -12.79 -10.22 28.16
N ASN A 307 -13.04 -11.13 29.10
CA ASN A 307 -12.60 -12.53 29.03
C ASN A 307 -13.42 -13.32 27.99
N VAL A 308 -13.07 -13.13 26.72
CA VAL A 308 -13.61 -13.86 25.56
C VAL A 308 -12.79 -15.14 25.35
N ARG A 309 -13.45 -16.27 25.05
CA ARG A 309 -12.81 -17.58 24.85
C ARG A 309 -13.41 -18.31 23.64
N GLY A 310 -12.67 -19.28 23.10
CA GLY A 310 -13.09 -20.06 21.94
C GLY A 310 -13.22 -19.19 20.68
N ASP A 311 -14.17 -19.53 19.81
CA ASP A 311 -14.38 -18.90 18.50
C ASP A 311 -14.66 -17.39 18.57
N LEU A 312 -15.13 -16.89 19.72
CA LEU A 312 -15.39 -15.46 19.91
C LEU A 312 -14.10 -14.62 19.98
N VAL A 313 -12.94 -15.23 20.24
CA VAL A 313 -11.64 -14.54 20.22
C VAL A 313 -11.31 -14.04 18.82
N ASP A 314 -11.61 -14.84 17.79
CA ASP A 314 -11.37 -14.45 16.41
C ASP A 314 -12.26 -13.27 16.01
N VAL A 315 -13.51 -13.24 16.47
CA VAL A 315 -14.41 -12.10 16.27
C VAL A 315 -13.86 -10.83 16.94
N LYS A 316 -13.36 -10.95 18.18
CA LYS A 316 -12.70 -9.83 18.89
C LYS A 316 -11.54 -9.27 18.08
N ASN A 317 -10.62 -10.15 17.69
CA ASN A 317 -9.40 -9.76 17.00
C ASN A 317 -9.70 -9.18 15.62
N ALA A 318 -10.67 -9.74 14.89
CA ALA A 318 -11.09 -9.23 13.59
C ALA A 318 -11.67 -7.81 13.70
N LEU A 319 -12.57 -7.55 14.66
CA LEU A 319 -13.14 -6.22 14.85
C LEU A 319 -12.09 -5.18 15.27
N ASN A 320 -11.22 -5.53 16.22
CA ASN A 320 -10.13 -4.63 16.64
C ASN A 320 -9.17 -4.35 15.48
N LYS A 321 -8.88 -5.35 14.63
CA LYS A 321 -8.07 -5.18 13.43
C LYS A 321 -8.74 -4.26 12.41
N VAL A 322 -10.04 -4.38 12.18
CA VAL A 322 -10.79 -3.46 11.29
C VAL A 322 -10.67 -2.01 11.79
N SER A 323 -10.83 -1.78 13.10
CA SER A 323 -10.64 -0.45 13.71
C SER A 323 -9.26 0.13 13.41
N ALA A 324 -8.22 -0.68 13.60
CA ALA A 324 -6.83 -0.29 13.41
C ALA A 324 -6.51 -0.04 11.93
N ASP A 325 -6.90 -0.95 11.04
CA ASP A 325 -6.65 -0.84 9.60
C ASP A 325 -7.38 0.37 9.00
N VAL A 326 -8.64 0.63 9.39
CA VAL A 326 -9.39 1.81 8.93
C VAL A 326 -8.80 3.10 9.48
N SER A 327 -8.45 3.14 10.78
CA SER A 327 -7.78 4.29 11.38
C SER A 327 -6.47 4.61 10.67
N TYR A 328 -5.67 3.59 10.38
CA TYR A 328 -4.42 3.72 9.64
C TYR A 328 -4.65 4.30 8.22
N LEU A 329 -5.66 3.81 7.50
CA LEU A 329 -5.98 4.28 6.15
C LEU A 329 -6.44 5.75 6.15
N ILE A 330 -7.31 6.14 7.08
CA ILE A 330 -7.81 7.53 7.15
C ILE A 330 -6.68 8.48 7.57
N SER A 331 -5.90 8.14 8.60
CA SER A 331 -4.73 8.94 9.02
C SER A 331 -3.69 9.04 7.91
N GLY A 332 -3.43 7.94 7.19
CA GLY A 332 -2.56 7.93 6.01
C GLY A 332 -3.09 8.82 4.89
N THR A 333 -4.40 8.79 4.63
CA THR A 333 -5.06 9.64 3.63
C THR A 333 -4.96 11.12 4.01
N ASN A 334 -5.22 11.48 5.27
CA ASN A 334 -5.10 12.86 5.74
C ASN A 334 -3.67 13.40 5.57
N ARG A 335 -2.66 12.62 5.97
CA ARG A 335 -1.26 13.01 5.78
C ARG A 335 -0.89 13.20 4.31
N LEU A 336 -1.40 12.35 3.42
CA LEU A 336 -1.18 12.48 1.98
C LEU A 336 -1.87 13.73 1.41
N MET A 337 -3.09 14.04 1.86
CA MET A 337 -3.80 15.26 1.43
C MET A 337 -3.11 16.53 1.94
N GLU A 338 -2.61 16.54 3.18
CA GLU A 338 -1.83 17.66 3.73
C GLU A 338 -0.55 17.90 2.91
N ALA A 339 0.21 16.85 2.62
CA ALA A 339 1.39 16.93 1.76
C ALA A 339 1.04 17.38 0.33
N LEU A 340 -0.14 17.00 -0.18
CA LEU A 340 -0.61 17.41 -1.50
C LEU A 340 -0.97 18.90 -1.54
N VAL A 341 -1.56 19.44 -0.47
CA VAL A 341 -1.84 20.88 -0.32
C VAL A 341 -0.53 21.69 -0.24
N GLU A 342 0.46 21.20 0.50
CA GLU A 342 1.79 21.83 0.56
C GLU A 342 2.47 21.86 -0.81
N ALA A 343 2.51 20.71 -1.50
CA ALA A 343 3.07 20.61 -2.86
C ALA A 343 2.32 21.50 -3.87
N ALA A 344 1.00 21.62 -3.75
CA ALA A 344 0.20 22.52 -4.58
C ALA A 344 0.56 23.99 -4.34
N SER A 345 0.80 24.40 -3.09
CA SER A 345 1.25 25.76 -2.76
C SER A 345 2.65 26.08 -3.31
N GLU A 346 3.57 25.11 -3.28
CA GLU A 346 4.88 25.24 -3.91
C GLU A 346 4.76 25.35 -5.45
N ALA A 347 3.85 24.57 -6.05
CA ALA A 347 3.56 24.64 -7.47
C ALA A 347 2.97 26.00 -7.87
N GLU A 348 2.06 26.60 -7.09
CA GLU A 348 1.55 27.95 -7.33
C GLU A 348 2.67 28.99 -7.37
N THR A 349 3.63 28.91 -6.45
CA THR A 349 4.79 29.83 -6.45
C THR A 349 5.62 29.65 -7.72
N SER A 350 5.85 28.40 -8.13
CA SER A 350 6.59 28.08 -9.36
C SER A 350 5.88 28.59 -10.62
N ILE A 351 4.55 28.52 -10.64
CA ILE A 351 3.70 29.03 -11.74
C ILE A 351 3.82 30.55 -11.86
N ASP A 352 3.82 31.28 -10.74
CA ASP A 352 3.99 32.74 -10.73
C ASP A 352 5.38 33.16 -11.24
N GLU A 353 6.42 32.42 -10.84
CA GLU A 353 7.78 32.61 -11.36
C GLU A 353 7.88 32.37 -12.87
N VAL A 354 7.30 31.27 -13.36
CA VAL A 354 7.28 30.95 -14.80
C VAL A 354 6.46 31.99 -15.56
N SER A 355 5.30 32.41 -15.04
CA SER A 355 4.46 33.46 -15.63
C SER A 355 5.25 34.77 -15.78
N THR A 356 5.92 35.21 -14.71
CA THR A 356 6.80 36.40 -14.75
C THR A 356 7.94 36.23 -15.78
N GLY A 357 8.55 35.04 -15.83
CA GLY A 357 9.58 34.70 -16.81
C GLY A 357 9.07 34.81 -18.25
N THR A 358 7.89 34.27 -18.55
CA THR A 358 7.28 34.34 -19.89
C THR A 358 6.96 35.76 -20.31
N GLN A 359 6.44 36.61 -19.40
CA GLN A 359 6.21 38.03 -19.67
C GLN A 359 7.51 38.78 -20.00
N GLN A 360 8.59 38.44 -19.31
CA GLN A 360 9.91 39.03 -19.57
C GLN A 360 10.48 38.58 -20.93
N ILE A 361 10.27 37.32 -21.31
CA ILE A 361 10.63 36.83 -22.65
C ILE A 361 9.82 37.58 -23.70
N ALA A 362 8.49 37.67 -23.57
CA ALA A 362 7.63 38.40 -24.51
C ALA A 362 8.08 39.85 -24.70
N LYS A 363 8.38 40.56 -23.61
CA LYS A 363 8.92 41.93 -23.66
C LYS A 363 10.28 42.00 -24.38
N SER A 364 11.16 41.04 -24.11
CA SER A 364 12.48 40.98 -24.75
C SER A 364 12.36 40.72 -26.25
N THR A 365 11.49 39.82 -26.66
CA THR A 365 11.16 39.55 -28.06
C THR A 365 10.61 40.77 -28.78
N GLY A 366 9.74 41.55 -28.11
CA GLY A 366 9.25 42.84 -28.62
C GLY A 366 10.39 43.85 -28.83
N ASN A 367 11.33 43.95 -27.88
CA ASN A 367 12.51 44.81 -28.03
C ASN A 367 13.41 44.36 -29.19
N VAL A 368 13.65 43.05 -29.33
CA VAL A 368 14.43 42.48 -30.44
C VAL A 368 13.80 42.84 -31.78
N SER A 369 12.48 42.71 -31.92
CA SER A 369 11.76 43.12 -33.13
C SER A 369 11.97 44.60 -33.44
N GLY A 370 11.84 45.48 -32.45
CA GLY A 370 12.12 46.91 -32.62
C GLY A 370 13.59 47.24 -32.92
N HIS A 371 14.54 46.43 -32.46
CA HIS A 371 15.95 46.55 -32.83
C HIS A 371 16.22 46.12 -34.27
N ILE A 372 15.54 45.08 -34.75
CA ILE A 372 15.66 44.60 -36.14
C ILE A 372 15.15 45.65 -37.12
N GLU A 373 14.02 46.30 -36.85
CA GLU A 373 13.51 47.38 -37.70
C GLU A 373 14.53 48.51 -37.84
N LYS A 374 15.13 48.94 -36.71
CA LYS A 374 16.18 49.98 -36.70
C LYS A 374 17.44 49.53 -37.42
N ALA A 375 17.91 48.31 -37.19
CA ALA A 375 19.10 47.77 -37.83
C ALA A 375 18.92 47.63 -39.35
N THR A 376 17.75 47.20 -39.80
CA THR A 376 17.39 47.13 -41.23
C THR A 376 17.43 48.51 -41.86
N HIS A 377 16.85 49.51 -41.19
CA HIS A 377 16.92 50.89 -41.67
C HIS A 377 18.37 51.41 -41.74
N SER A 378 19.18 51.14 -40.71
CA SER A 378 20.60 51.53 -40.72
C SER A 378 21.39 50.81 -41.83
N ALA A 379 21.12 49.54 -42.10
CA ALA A 379 21.76 48.81 -43.20
C ALA A 379 21.43 49.46 -44.56
N GLN A 380 20.18 49.87 -44.78
CA GLN A 380 19.79 50.61 -45.99
C GLN A 380 20.51 51.96 -46.11
N GLN A 381 20.67 52.69 -45.00
CA GLN A 381 21.42 53.94 -45.00
C GLN A 381 22.90 53.75 -45.34
N VAL A 382 23.52 52.66 -44.85
CA VAL A 382 24.90 52.33 -45.21
C VAL A 382 25.01 51.96 -46.68
N LEU A 383 24.08 51.17 -47.23
CA LEU A 383 24.06 50.86 -48.67
C LEU A 383 23.97 52.12 -49.53
N GLN A 384 23.12 53.09 -49.15
CA GLN A 384 23.05 54.36 -49.85
C GLN A 384 24.37 55.14 -49.76
N ALA A 385 25.01 55.16 -48.59
CA ALA A 385 26.31 55.82 -48.43
C ALA A 385 27.42 55.14 -49.25
N MET A 386 27.35 53.81 -49.44
CA MET A 386 28.27 53.07 -50.31
C MET A 386 28.04 53.38 -51.79
N GLU A 387 26.79 53.54 -52.23
CA GLU A 387 26.49 54.04 -53.59
C GLU A 387 27.10 55.43 -53.82
N ASP A 388 26.88 56.36 -52.88
CA ASP A 388 27.44 57.71 -52.95
C ASP A 388 28.98 57.69 -52.96
N LEU A 389 29.59 56.81 -52.15
CA LEU A 389 31.05 56.64 -52.11
C LEU A 389 31.58 56.03 -53.41
N SER A 390 30.88 55.08 -54.02
CA SER A 390 31.23 54.53 -55.33
C SER A 390 31.26 55.61 -56.41
N ALA A 391 30.25 56.49 -56.43
CA ALA A 391 30.22 57.63 -57.33
C ALA A 391 31.39 58.60 -57.09
N ALA A 392 31.72 58.90 -55.83
CA ALA A 392 32.85 59.74 -55.48
C ALA A 392 34.20 59.13 -55.90
N VAL A 393 34.38 57.82 -55.73
CA VAL A 393 35.57 57.08 -56.19
C VAL A 393 35.73 57.21 -57.71
N GLN A 394 34.65 57.05 -58.48
CA GLN A 394 34.68 57.26 -59.94
C GLN A 394 35.06 58.70 -60.33
N GLU A 395 34.57 59.69 -59.60
CA GLU A 395 34.93 61.10 -59.84
C GLU A 395 36.41 61.36 -59.55
N VAL A 396 36.96 60.79 -58.48
CA VAL A 396 38.39 60.88 -58.16
C VAL A 396 39.25 60.20 -59.23
N THR A 397 38.86 59.03 -59.73
CA THR A 397 39.55 58.36 -60.85
C THR A 397 39.60 59.26 -62.08
N ALA A 398 38.46 59.83 -62.50
CA ALA A 398 38.40 60.72 -63.66
C ALA A 398 39.27 61.99 -63.46
N SER A 399 39.29 62.53 -62.24
CA SER A 399 40.15 63.65 -61.89
C SER A 399 41.64 63.29 -61.95
N ALA A 400 42.01 62.09 -61.49
CA ALA A 400 43.38 61.58 -61.54
C ALA A 400 43.88 61.41 -62.99
N GLU A 401 43.05 60.85 -63.87
CA GLU A 401 43.36 60.75 -65.31
C GLU A 401 43.56 62.13 -65.95
N SER A 402 42.71 63.10 -65.60
CA SER A 402 42.80 64.48 -66.09
C SER A 402 44.10 65.16 -65.64
N VAL A 403 44.45 65.05 -64.36
CA VAL A 403 45.71 65.59 -63.81
C VAL A 403 46.92 64.90 -64.46
N ALA A 404 46.88 63.59 -64.68
CA ALA A 404 47.96 62.87 -65.37
C ALA A 404 48.16 63.36 -66.81
N ALA A 405 47.08 63.70 -67.52
CA ALA A 405 47.15 64.28 -68.86
C ALA A 405 47.71 65.71 -68.84
N LEU A 406 47.28 66.55 -67.89
CA LEU A 406 47.79 67.91 -67.72
C LEU A 406 49.27 67.93 -67.33
N SER A 407 49.72 67.04 -66.45
CA SER A 407 51.12 66.90 -66.08
C SER A 407 51.99 66.52 -67.27
N ARG A 408 51.54 65.57 -68.12
CA ARG A 408 52.25 65.23 -69.37
C ARG A 408 52.40 66.44 -70.30
N ASN A 409 51.34 67.22 -70.47
CA ASN A 409 51.40 68.43 -71.30
C ASN A 409 52.35 69.49 -70.72
N ALA A 410 52.33 69.69 -69.39
CA ALA A 410 53.21 70.61 -68.70
C ALA A 410 54.69 70.20 -68.81
N ASP A 411 55.00 68.91 -68.69
CA ASP A 411 56.35 68.38 -68.88
C ASP A 411 56.86 68.64 -70.30
N GLU A 412 56.06 68.31 -71.33
CA GLU A 412 56.41 68.58 -72.73
C GLU A 412 56.67 70.07 -72.97
N LYS A 413 55.81 70.94 -72.46
CA LYS A 413 55.93 72.40 -72.63
C LYS A 413 57.13 72.98 -71.90
N SER A 414 57.46 72.48 -70.71
CA SER A 414 58.64 72.92 -69.96
C SER A 414 59.94 72.43 -70.62
N GLN A 415 59.98 71.21 -71.16
CA GLN A 415 61.12 70.73 -71.93
C GLN A 415 61.31 71.54 -73.24
N GLU A 416 60.22 71.89 -73.91
CA GLU A 416 60.26 72.79 -75.08
C GLU A 416 60.79 74.17 -74.71
N GLY A 417 60.32 74.73 -73.58
CA GLY A 417 60.78 76.00 -73.02
C GLY A 417 62.27 76.00 -72.70
N ALA A 418 62.78 74.95 -72.03
CA ALA A 418 64.20 74.78 -71.75
C ALA A 418 65.04 74.79 -73.03
N LYS A 419 64.64 74.03 -74.07
CA LYS A 419 65.33 74.00 -75.37
C LYS A 419 65.32 75.33 -76.11
N VAL A 420 64.27 76.14 -75.95
CA VAL A 420 64.23 77.50 -76.52
C VAL A 420 65.21 78.42 -75.77
N ALA A 421 65.24 78.33 -74.44
CA ALA A 421 66.15 79.10 -73.62
C ALA A 421 67.64 78.74 -73.89
N GLU A 422 67.97 77.45 -74.03
CA GLU A 422 69.31 76.99 -74.43
C GLU A 422 69.76 77.57 -75.78
N ARG A 423 68.87 77.58 -76.77
CA ARG A 423 69.14 78.20 -78.08
C ARG A 423 69.38 79.71 -77.96
N ALA A 424 68.63 80.38 -77.10
CA ALA A 424 68.81 81.81 -76.87
C ALA A 424 70.12 82.13 -76.11
N ASP A 425 70.55 81.27 -75.17
CA ASP A 425 71.84 81.41 -74.47
C ASP A 425 73.01 81.21 -75.44
N ALA A 426 72.93 80.21 -76.33
CA ALA A 426 73.89 80.03 -77.41
C ALA A 426 73.98 81.29 -78.31
N GLY A 427 72.85 81.88 -78.67
CA GLY A 427 72.81 83.15 -79.41
C GLY A 427 73.46 84.31 -78.64
N MET A 428 73.27 84.40 -77.33
CA MET A 428 73.95 85.42 -76.50
C MET A 428 75.46 85.21 -76.45
N SER A 429 75.92 83.96 -76.41
CA SER A 429 77.34 83.61 -76.46
C SER A 429 77.99 84.01 -77.80
N GLU A 430 77.30 83.80 -78.92
CA GLU A 430 77.74 84.27 -80.23
C GLU A 430 77.83 85.81 -80.28
N ILE A 431 76.82 86.52 -79.77
CA ILE A 431 76.84 87.99 -79.69
C ILE A 431 77.98 88.46 -78.77
N ASN A 432 78.24 87.78 -77.64
CA ASN A 432 79.34 88.13 -76.75
C ASN A 432 80.71 88.02 -77.45
N THR A 433 80.86 86.99 -78.30
CA THR A 433 82.08 86.78 -79.09
C THR A 433 82.23 87.88 -80.14
N ALA A 434 81.19 88.15 -80.93
CA ALA A 434 81.21 89.21 -81.94
C ALA A 434 81.45 90.61 -81.34
N THR A 435 80.87 90.90 -80.17
CA THR A 435 81.10 92.17 -79.48
C THR A 435 82.52 92.31 -78.92
N ALA A 436 83.13 91.21 -78.46
CA ALA A 436 84.53 91.20 -78.03
C ALA A 436 85.49 91.43 -79.22
N GLU A 437 85.21 90.83 -80.38
CA GLU A 437 85.98 91.06 -81.61
C GLU A 437 85.91 92.53 -82.05
N ILE A 438 84.71 93.14 -82.04
CA ILE A 438 84.52 94.55 -82.39
C ILE A 438 85.26 95.48 -81.40
N ASP A 439 85.25 95.19 -80.09
CA ASP A 439 86.04 95.99 -79.11
C ASP A 439 87.55 95.91 -79.43
N GLY A 440 88.04 94.74 -79.85
CA GLY A 440 89.42 94.56 -80.34
C GLY A 440 89.74 95.46 -81.54
N ILE A 441 88.90 95.43 -82.57
CA ILE A 441 89.05 96.26 -83.77
C ILE A 441 89.07 97.76 -83.41
N ILE A 442 88.20 98.20 -82.50
CA ILE A 442 88.16 99.61 -82.07
C ILE A 442 89.44 100.01 -81.34
N ARG A 443 90.01 99.13 -80.51
CA ARG A 443 91.30 99.39 -79.83
C ARG A 443 92.44 99.49 -80.84
N ASP A 444 92.43 98.65 -81.87
CA ASP A 444 93.42 98.70 -82.95
C ASP A 444 93.31 100.01 -83.73
N ILE A 445 92.08 100.42 -84.11
CA ILE A 445 91.83 101.73 -84.75
C ILE A 445 92.37 102.85 -83.87
N ASN A 446 92.06 102.87 -82.58
CA ASN A 446 92.53 103.91 -81.66
C ASN A 446 94.07 103.96 -81.59
N THR A 447 94.74 102.80 -81.61
CA THR A 447 96.21 102.69 -81.64
C THR A 447 96.80 103.22 -82.95
N GLN A 448 96.20 102.85 -84.08
CA GLN A 448 96.60 103.36 -85.40
C GLN A 448 96.43 104.87 -85.51
N MET A 449 95.35 105.44 -84.95
CA MET A 449 95.14 106.90 -84.93
C MET A 449 96.22 107.63 -84.13
N VAL A 450 96.73 107.03 -83.05
CA VAL A 450 97.87 107.59 -82.29
C VAL A 450 99.15 107.58 -83.12
N GLU A 451 99.44 106.49 -83.84
CA GLU A 451 100.62 106.41 -84.71
C GLU A 451 100.53 107.38 -85.89
N ILE A 452 99.37 107.49 -86.55
CA ILE A 452 99.14 108.46 -87.61
C ILE A 452 99.32 109.89 -87.07
N GLY A 453 98.80 110.18 -85.87
CA GLY A 453 99.01 111.48 -85.21
C GLY A 453 100.49 111.84 -85.03
N LYS A 454 101.36 110.88 -84.69
CA LYS A 454 102.81 111.09 -84.61
C LYS A 454 103.41 111.44 -85.97
N ILE A 455 103.03 110.70 -87.02
CA ILE A 455 103.51 110.94 -88.39
C ILE A 455 103.10 112.34 -88.86
N VAL A 456 101.84 112.72 -88.64
CA VAL A 456 101.32 114.05 -88.99
C VAL A 456 102.04 115.15 -88.21
N GLY A 457 102.40 114.91 -86.94
CA GLY A 457 103.28 115.78 -86.16
C GLY A 457 104.64 115.99 -86.82
N VAL A 458 105.31 114.92 -87.25
CA VAL A 458 106.59 115.01 -88.00
C VAL A 458 106.42 115.78 -89.31
N ILE A 459 105.31 115.60 -90.03
CA ILE A 459 105.02 116.35 -91.27
C ILE A 459 104.88 117.84 -90.96
N SER A 460 104.17 118.20 -89.89
CA SER A 460 104.02 119.59 -89.45
C SER A 460 105.37 120.22 -89.07
N ASP A 461 106.23 119.46 -88.37
CA ASP A 461 107.59 119.88 -88.03
C ASP A 461 108.47 120.07 -89.28
N LEU A 462 108.41 119.13 -90.23
CA LEU A 462 109.12 119.23 -91.52
C LEU A 462 108.61 120.41 -92.34
N ALA A 463 107.31 120.67 -92.36
CA ALA A 463 106.72 121.82 -93.03
C ALA A 463 107.21 123.13 -92.39
N ASN A 464 107.30 123.20 -91.06
CA ASN A 464 107.87 124.35 -90.36
C ASN A 464 109.37 124.54 -90.66
N GLN A 465 110.16 123.46 -90.66
CA GLN A 465 111.57 123.51 -91.03
C GLN A 465 111.77 123.94 -92.48
N THR A 466 110.96 123.42 -93.40
CA THR A 466 111.00 123.76 -94.84
C THR A 466 110.61 125.22 -95.05
N ASN A 467 109.59 125.72 -94.33
CA ASN A 467 109.20 127.12 -94.37
C ASN A 467 110.32 128.05 -93.85
N LEU A 468 111.06 127.64 -92.81
CA LEU A 468 112.23 128.38 -92.31
C LEU A 468 113.42 128.34 -93.27
N LEU A 469 113.71 127.18 -93.86
CA LEU A 469 114.74 127.03 -94.89
C LEU A 469 114.42 127.87 -96.14
N ALA A 470 113.17 127.84 -96.58
CA ALA A 470 112.69 128.64 -97.70
C ALA A 470 112.73 130.14 -97.39
N LEU A 471 112.43 130.55 -96.16
CA LEU A 471 112.59 131.93 -95.71
C LEU A 471 114.06 132.38 -95.75
N ASN A 472 114.97 131.54 -95.23
CA ASN A 472 116.40 131.81 -95.27
C ASN A 472 116.93 131.89 -96.71
N ALA A 473 116.47 130.99 -97.59
CA ALA A 473 116.81 131.01 -99.02
C ALA A 473 116.25 132.27 -99.72
N ALA A 474 115.03 132.70 -99.39
CA ALA A 474 114.45 133.93 -99.92
C ALA A 474 115.21 135.18 -99.47
N ILE A 475 115.68 135.21 -98.21
CA ILE A 475 116.54 136.29 -97.68
C ILE A 475 117.87 136.33 -98.43
N GLU A 476 118.54 135.20 -98.61
CA GLU A 476 119.84 135.15 -99.28
C GLU A 476 119.73 135.44 -100.78
N ALA A 477 118.62 135.04 -101.42
CA ALA A 477 118.29 135.41 -102.79
C ALA A 477 118.03 136.92 -102.95
N ALA A 478 117.38 137.57 -101.98
CA ALA A 478 117.24 139.03 -101.94
C ALA A 478 118.60 139.74 -101.74
N ARG A 479 119.51 139.11 -101.00
CA ARG A 479 120.87 139.60 -100.73
C ARG A 479 121.80 139.57 -101.96
N ALA A 480 121.58 138.60 -102.85
CA ALA A 480 122.33 138.46 -104.11
C ALA A 480 121.89 139.42 -105.24
N GLY A 481 120.91 140.32 -104.98
CA GLY A 481 120.46 141.33 -105.93
C GLY A 481 119.92 140.74 -107.24
N ASP A 482 120.27 141.33 -108.39
CA ASP A 482 119.73 140.95 -109.71
C ASP A 482 120.03 139.48 -110.12
N ALA A 483 121.12 138.88 -109.62
CA ALA A 483 121.47 137.48 -109.89
C ALA A 483 120.59 136.47 -109.11
N GLY A 484 119.96 136.91 -108.01
CA GLY A 484 119.15 136.07 -107.11
C GLY A 484 117.66 135.99 -107.45
N ARG A 485 117.15 136.78 -108.41
CA ARG A 485 115.70 136.87 -108.72
C ARG A 485 115.05 135.53 -109.03
N GLY A 486 115.70 134.64 -109.78
CA GLY A 486 115.18 133.30 -110.07
C GLY A 486 115.09 132.42 -108.82
N PHE A 487 116.10 132.47 -107.96
CA PHE A 487 116.11 131.75 -106.68
C PHE A 487 115.08 132.28 -105.68
N ALA A 488 114.83 133.59 -105.66
CA ALA A 488 113.82 134.21 -104.79
C ALA A 488 112.40 133.73 -105.13
N VAL A 489 112.09 133.55 -106.42
CA VAL A 489 110.79 133.00 -106.86
C VAL A 489 110.63 131.55 -106.41
N VAL A 490 111.66 130.71 -106.59
CA VAL A 490 111.62 129.31 -106.14
C VAL A 490 111.50 129.24 -104.61
N ALA A 491 112.22 130.07 -103.86
CA ALA A 491 112.14 130.10 -102.40
C ALA A 491 110.76 130.57 -101.90
N ALA A 492 110.12 131.54 -102.57
CA ALA A 492 108.74 131.94 -102.27
C ALA A 492 107.73 130.81 -102.54
N GLU A 493 107.90 130.07 -103.63
CA GLU A 493 107.06 128.92 -103.98
C GLU A 493 107.21 127.77 -102.95
N VAL A 494 108.45 127.44 -102.56
CA VAL A 494 108.73 126.43 -101.51
C VAL A 494 108.15 126.87 -100.16
N LYS A 495 108.18 128.17 -99.84
CA LYS A 495 107.55 128.72 -98.63
C LYS A 495 106.03 128.59 -98.66
N ALA A 496 105.41 128.86 -99.81
CA ALA A 496 103.97 128.69 -100.00
C ALA A 496 103.56 127.21 -99.85
N LEU A 497 104.25 126.29 -100.52
CA LEU A 497 104.07 124.84 -100.40
C LEU A 497 104.26 124.33 -98.96
N ALA A 498 105.26 124.85 -98.24
CA ALA A 498 105.49 124.49 -96.84
C ALA A 498 104.38 125.01 -95.91
N THR A 499 103.86 126.22 -96.18
CA THR A 499 102.72 126.76 -95.43
C THR A 499 101.44 125.97 -95.69
N GLU A 500 101.20 125.58 -96.94
CA GLU A 500 100.08 124.73 -97.37
C GLU A 500 100.20 123.31 -96.78
N SER A 501 101.41 122.74 -96.75
CA SER A 501 101.69 121.45 -96.11
C SER A 501 101.41 121.47 -94.61
N ARG A 502 101.77 122.57 -93.93
CA ARG A 502 101.47 122.76 -92.51
C ARG A 502 99.96 122.87 -92.28
N SER A 503 99.26 123.69 -93.06
CA SER A 503 97.81 123.82 -92.97
C SER A 503 97.09 122.48 -93.23
N SER A 504 97.57 121.70 -94.20
CA SER A 504 97.06 120.35 -94.47
C SER A 504 97.32 119.40 -93.29
N ALA A 505 98.50 119.46 -92.67
CA ALA A 505 98.82 118.67 -91.48
C ALA A 505 97.95 119.06 -90.26
N GLU A 506 97.64 120.35 -90.09
CA GLU A 506 96.70 120.84 -89.07
C GLU A 506 95.28 120.29 -89.31
N HIS A 507 94.79 120.32 -90.55
CA HIS A 507 93.50 119.72 -90.91
C HIS A 507 93.46 118.20 -90.68
N ILE A 508 94.54 117.47 -91.00
CA ILE A 508 94.63 116.04 -90.70
C ILE A 508 94.66 115.80 -89.19
N THR A 509 95.35 116.65 -88.42
CA THR A 509 95.39 116.55 -86.95
C THR A 509 93.98 116.69 -86.36
N GLU A 510 93.18 117.62 -86.86
CA GLU A 510 91.78 117.78 -86.46
C GLU A 510 90.93 116.53 -86.81
N MET A 511 91.08 115.98 -88.03
CA MET A 511 90.40 114.75 -88.44
C MET A 511 90.78 113.54 -87.57
N ILE A 512 92.06 113.39 -87.23
CA ILE A 512 92.54 112.33 -86.31
C ILE A 512 91.97 112.53 -84.91
N GLY A 513 91.88 113.78 -84.43
CA GLY A 513 91.21 114.10 -83.16
C GLY A 513 89.74 113.67 -83.15
N ASN A 514 89.00 113.98 -84.22
CA ASN A 514 87.60 113.58 -84.38
C ASN A 514 87.42 112.07 -84.50
N LEU A 515 88.27 111.37 -85.26
CA LEU A 515 88.25 109.91 -85.39
C LEU A 515 88.57 109.22 -84.07
N ARG A 516 89.54 109.74 -83.31
CA ARG A 516 89.88 109.25 -81.97
C ARG A 516 88.72 109.42 -80.99
N ALA A 517 88.07 110.58 -80.98
CA ALA A 517 86.88 110.81 -80.17
C ALA A 517 85.72 109.87 -80.59
N GLY A 518 85.58 109.59 -81.89
CA GLY A 518 84.64 108.60 -82.42
C GLY A 518 84.94 107.17 -81.95
N ALA A 519 86.21 106.75 -82.03
CA ALA A 519 86.66 105.44 -81.57
C ALA A 519 86.47 105.26 -80.05
N GLU A 520 86.72 106.32 -79.26
CA GLU A 520 86.46 106.31 -77.82
C GLU A 520 84.96 106.17 -77.49
N LYS A 521 84.10 106.91 -78.20
CA LYS A 521 82.64 106.74 -78.07
C LYS A 521 82.20 105.32 -78.45
N ALA A 522 82.73 104.76 -79.53
CA ALA A 522 82.43 103.39 -79.97
C ALA A 522 82.90 102.36 -78.92
N SER A 523 84.11 102.51 -78.36
CA SER A 523 84.61 101.63 -77.29
C SER A 523 83.72 101.69 -76.05
N ASN A 524 83.27 102.87 -75.64
CA ASN A 524 82.35 103.00 -74.50
C ASN A 524 80.98 102.37 -74.78
N ALA A 525 80.47 102.48 -76.02
CA ALA A 525 79.25 101.79 -76.43
C ALA A 525 79.43 100.26 -76.42
N MET A 526 80.58 99.75 -76.89
CA MET A 526 80.90 98.31 -76.88
C MET A 526 81.06 97.75 -75.47
N LYS A 527 81.70 98.48 -74.55
CA LYS A 527 81.75 98.08 -73.12
C LYS A 527 80.35 97.92 -72.54
N ARG A 528 79.44 98.86 -72.81
CA ARG A 528 78.03 98.76 -72.39
C ARG A 528 77.33 97.58 -73.03
N ALA A 529 77.52 97.35 -74.33
CA ALA A 529 76.93 96.21 -75.04
C ALA A 529 77.40 94.87 -74.44
N ASN A 530 78.70 94.73 -74.15
CA ASN A 530 79.25 93.53 -73.54
C ASN A 530 78.63 93.26 -72.15
N THR A 531 78.45 94.28 -71.32
CA THR A 531 77.74 94.14 -70.03
C THR A 531 76.31 93.66 -70.23
N VAL A 532 75.55 94.27 -71.15
CA VAL A 532 74.15 93.90 -71.40
C VAL A 532 74.01 92.47 -71.93
N VAL A 533 74.92 92.04 -72.82
CA VAL A 533 74.91 90.67 -73.37
C VAL A 533 75.28 89.65 -72.30
N LYS A 534 76.26 89.96 -71.45
CA LYS A 534 76.64 89.10 -70.33
C LYS A 534 75.50 88.94 -69.32
N ASP A 535 74.82 90.04 -68.99
CA ASP A 535 73.64 90.00 -68.12
C ASP A 535 72.50 89.22 -68.77
N GLY A 536 72.31 89.38 -70.09
CA GLY A 536 71.34 88.60 -70.87
C GLY A 536 71.60 87.09 -70.86
N SER A 537 72.86 86.65 -71.02
CA SER A 537 73.24 85.24 -70.90
C SER A 537 73.01 84.70 -69.49
N ASN A 538 73.40 85.45 -68.44
CA ASN A 538 73.12 85.05 -67.05
C ASN A 538 71.62 84.87 -66.80
N GLN A 539 70.77 85.74 -67.34
CA GLN A 539 69.33 85.65 -67.19
C GLN A 539 68.74 84.46 -67.97
N MET A 540 69.34 84.09 -69.10
CA MET A 540 68.96 82.90 -69.85
C MET A 540 69.33 81.61 -69.10
N GLN A 541 70.50 81.55 -68.48
CA GLN A 541 70.89 80.43 -67.61
C GLN A 541 69.92 80.25 -66.44
N GLN A 542 69.48 81.34 -65.80
CA GLN A 542 68.43 81.29 -64.78
C GLN A 542 67.10 80.76 -65.32
N THR A 543 66.75 81.12 -66.56
CA THR A 543 65.54 80.64 -67.23
C THR A 543 65.60 79.12 -67.49
N ILE A 544 66.76 78.61 -67.93
CA ILE A 544 66.99 77.17 -68.12
C ILE A 544 66.83 76.41 -66.79
N LEU A 545 67.43 76.93 -65.70
CA LEU A 545 67.29 76.34 -64.37
C LEU A 545 65.83 76.29 -63.92
N ALA A 546 65.07 77.38 -64.13
CA ALA A 546 63.66 77.43 -63.77
C ALA A 546 62.82 76.39 -64.55
N PHE A 547 63.05 76.23 -65.85
CA PHE A 547 62.34 75.19 -66.62
C PHE A 547 62.67 73.77 -66.15
N ASN A 548 63.94 73.50 -65.82
CA ASN A 548 64.33 72.20 -65.28
C ASN A 548 63.71 71.91 -63.91
N GLU A 549 63.55 72.92 -63.05
CA GLU A 549 62.85 72.79 -61.77
C GLU A 549 61.35 72.50 -61.96
N ILE A 550 60.72 73.09 -62.98
CA ILE A 550 59.35 72.76 -63.36
C ILE A 550 59.25 71.31 -63.85
N VAL A 551 60.17 70.83 -64.70
CA VAL A 551 60.22 69.43 -65.15
C VAL A 551 60.31 68.47 -63.96
N ASP A 552 61.20 68.71 -63.00
CA ASP A 552 61.31 67.87 -61.79
C ASP A 552 60.02 67.90 -60.95
N SER A 553 59.42 69.08 -60.78
CA SER A 553 58.16 69.26 -60.03
C SER A 553 56.99 68.54 -60.69
N VAL A 554 56.86 68.64 -62.01
CA VAL A 554 55.84 67.90 -62.79
C VAL A 554 56.08 66.40 -62.70
N GLY A 555 57.34 65.95 -62.74
CA GLY A 555 57.70 64.54 -62.52
C GLY A 555 57.28 64.02 -61.14
N LYS A 556 57.35 64.86 -60.09
CA LYS A 556 56.82 64.52 -58.76
C LYS A 556 55.29 64.42 -58.76
N ILE A 557 54.60 65.36 -59.42
CA ILE A 557 53.13 65.34 -59.54
C ILE A 557 52.68 64.06 -60.27
N SER A 558 53.35 63.66 -61.35
CA SER A 558 53.03 62.43 -62.07
C SER A 558 53.21 61.17 -61.22
N ARG A 559 54.19 61.11 -60.30
CA ARG A 559 54.29 59.98 -59.37
C ARG A 559 53.17 59.99 -58.33
N SER A 560 52.83 61.16 -57.78
CA SER A 560 51.73 61.27 -56.82
C SER A 560 50.38 60.92 -57.43
N ILE A 561 50.15 61.19 -58.72
CA ILE A 561 48.88 60.82 -59.36
C ILE A 561 48.76 59.32 -59.62
N GLU A 562 49.88 58.62 -59.83
CA GLU A 562 49.92 57.15 -59.88
C GLU A 562 49.59 56.54 -58.51
N GLU A 563 50.11 57.11 -57.42
CA GLU A 563 49.78 56.70 -56.05
C GLU A 563 48.28 56.92 -55.73
N VAL A 564 47.72 58.08 -56.14
CA VAL A 564 46.29 58.37 -56.00
C VAL A 564 45.45 57.34 -56.76
N ALA A 565 45.79 57.05 -58.03
CA ALA A 565 45.06 56.08 -58.83
C ALA A 565 45.05 54.68 -58.18
N SER A 566 46.21 54.21 -57.70
CA SER A 566 46.31 52.94 -56.98
C SER A 566 45.46 52.91 -55.70
N ALA A 567 45.46 54.00 -54.92
CA ALA A 567 44.65 54.09 -53.71
C ALA A 567 43.15 54.13 -54.04
N THR A 568 42.76 54.75 -55.16
CA THR A 568 41.36 54.78 -55.63
C THR A 568 40.88 53.40 -56.08
N GLU A 569 41.73 52.59 -56.72
CA GLU A 569 41.42 51.18 -57.03
C GLU A 569 41.18 50.33 -55.77
N GLU A 570 42.01 50.51 -54.74
CA GLU A 570 41.84 49.84 -53.44
C GLU A 570 40.56 50.29 -52.73
N GLN A 571 40.22 51.59 -52.80
CA GLN A 571 38.95 52.11 -52.31
C GLN A 571 37.76 51.49 -53.02
N ALA A 572 37.81 51.33 -54.34
CA ALA A 572 36.74 50.70 -55.11
C ALA A 572 36.48 49.26 -54.63
N ALA A 573 37.55 48.46 -54.46
CA ALA A 573 37.43 47.10 -53.94
C ALA A 573 36.83 47.06 -52.51
N THR A 574 37.25 47.99 -51.66
CA THR A 574 36.73 48.10 -50.28
C THR A 574 35.23 48.46 -50.27
N VAL A 575 34.78 49.33 -51.18
CA VAL A 575 33.35 49.67 -51.33
C VAL A 575 32.52 48.44 -51.71
N GLU A 576 33.01 47.62 -52.65
CA GLU A 576 32.33 46.37 -53.03
C GLU A 576 32.24 45.39 -51.85
N GLU A 577 33.33 45.23 -51.09
CA GLU A 577 33.38 44.33 -49.93
C GLU A 577 32.45 44.78 -48.79
N ILE A 578 32.41 46.08 -48.49
CA ILE A 578 31.49 46.63 -47.48
C ILE A 578 30.04 46.44 -47.94
N THR A 579 29.75 46.70 -49.22
CA THR A 579 28.40 46.52 -49.78
C THR A 579 27.93 45.08 -49.65
N ALA A 580 28.78 44.10 -50.00
CA ALA A 580 28.49 42.68 -49.82
C ALA A 580 28.26 42.31 -48.35
N SER A 581 29.10 42.81 -47.45
CA SER A 581 29.00 42.57 -46.00
C SER A 581 27.68 43.11 -45.43
N ILE A 582 27.24 44.28 -45.88
CA ILE A 582 25.98 44.88 -45.41
C ILE A 582 24.76 44.13 -45.95
N HIS A 583 24.82 43.57 -47.16
CA HIS A 583 23.78 42.66 -47.63
C HIS A 583 23.66 41.40 -46.77
N GLU A 584 24.78 40.84 -46.31
CA GLU A 584 24.76 39.70 -45.38
C GLU A 584 24.15 40.08 -44.02
N VAL A 585 24.49 41.26 -43.49
CA VAL A 585 23.87 41.80 -42.26
C VAL A 585 22.36 41.96 -42.43
N ALA A 586 21.89 42.48 -43.57
CA ALA A 586 20.46 42.60 -43.84
C ALA A 586 19.75 41.24 -43.88
N ALA A 587 20.34 40.23 -44.51
CA ALA A 587 19.81 38.87 -44.51
C ALA A 587 19.77 38.24 -43.10
N LEU A 588 20.79 38.53 -42.26
CA LEU A 588 20.80 38.11 -40.86
C LEU A 588 19.65 38.76 -40.07
N MET A 589 19.36 40.05 -40.32
CA MET A 589 18.25 40.76 -39.69
C MET A 589 16.89 40.15 -40.05
N GLU A 590 16.67 39.78 -41.32
CA GLU A 590 15.44 39.09 -41.74
C GLU A 590 15.27 37.73 -41.03
N ARG A 591 16.33 36.93 -40.94
CA ARG A 591 16.30 35.68 -40.17
C ARG A 591 16.02 35.91 -38.70
N THR A 592 16.65 36.90 -38.09
CA THR A 592 16.44 37.24 -36.67
C THR A 592 14.99 37.69 -36.44
N ALA A 593 14.34 38.35 -37.41
CA ALA A 593 12.92 38.69 -37.33
C ALA A 593 12.04 37.44 -37.30
N HIS A 594 12.34 36.45 -38.14
CA HIS A 594 11.63 35.17 -38.13
C HIS A 594 11.81 34.45 -36.79
N GLU A 595 13.05 34.34 -36.29
CA GLU A 595 13.35 33.69 -35.01
C GLU A 595 12.67 34.41 -33.82
N ALA A 596 12.59 35.75 -33.86
CA ALA A 596 11.83 36.53 -32.89
C ALA A 596 10.33 36.25 -32.98
N GLY A 597 9.78 36.12 -34.20
CA GLY A 597 8.38 35.72 -34.43
C GLY A 597 8.06 34.35 -33.85
N ASP A 598 8.91 33.35 -34.12
CA ASP A 598 8.76 32.00 -33.57
C ASP A 598 8.84 32.00 -32.03
N THR A 599 9.76 32.80 -31.47
CA THR A 599 9.89 32.95 -30.01
C THR A 599 8.65 33.59 -29.39
N ALA A 600 8.03 34.58 -30.06
CA ALA A 600 6.79 35.19 -29.59
C ALA A 600 5.65 34.15 -29.56
N ALA A 601 5.47 33.39 -30.64
CA ALA A 601 4.47 32.33 -30.72
C ALA A 601 4.68 31.25 -29.64
N GLY A 602 5.92 30.79 -29.45
CA GLY A 602 6.24 29.84 -28.38
C GLY A 602 6.00 30.41 -26.97
N THR A 603 6.21 31.72 -26.78
CA THR A 603 5.91 32.38 -25.49
C THR A 603 4.41 32.44 -25.22
N GLU A 604 3.58 32.69 -26.24
CA GLU A 604 2.13 32.63 -26.13
C GLU A 604 1.63 31.21 -25.77
N GLU A 605 2.20 30.17 -26.37
CA GLU A 605 1.87 28.78 -26.06
C GLU A 605 2.26 28.39 -24.63
N VAL A 606 3.45 28.81 -24.16
CA VAL A 606 3.86 28.58 -22.78
C VAL A 606 2.95 29.35 -21.82
N SER A 607 2.56 30.59 -22.12
CA SER A 607 1.62 31.35 -21.30
C SER A 607 0.28 30.62 -21.14
N ALA A 608 -0.27 30.09 -22.24
CA ALA A 608 -1.50 29.31 -22.20
C ALA A 608 -1.35 28.02 -21.37
N SER A 609 -0.20 27.35 -21.49
CA SER A 609 0.10 26.14 -20.71
C SER A 609 0.24 26.45 -19.21
N VAL A 610 0.82 27.59 -18.85
CA VAL A 610 0.93 28.06 -17.46
C VAL A 610 -0.44 28.31 -16.86
N ASP A 611 -1.36 28.94 -17.60
CA ASP A 611 -2.75 29.14 -17.16
C ASP A 611 -3.49 27.81 -16.95
N GLU A 612 -3.28 26.81 -17.82
CA GLU A 612 -3.87 25.48 -17.66
C GLU A 612 -3.32 24.76 -16.42
N VAL A 613 -2.00 24.80 -16.20
CA VAL A 613 -1.37 24.21 -15.01
C VAL A 613 -1.83 24.91 -13.74
N ALA A 614 -1.98 26.24 -13.75
CA ALA A 614 -2.55 27.00 -12.63
C ALA A 614 -3.95 26.50 -12.27
N SER A 615 -4.83 26.32 -13.26
CA SER A 615 -6.17 25.79 -13.05
C SER A 615 -6.14 24.36 -12.48
N MET A 616 -5.24 23.50 -12.96
CA MET A 616 -5.07 22.15 -12.43
C MET A 616 -4.62 22.15 -10.96
N VAL A 617 -3.67 23.01 -10.59
CA VAL A 617 -3.18 23.13 -9.21
C VAL A 617 -4.30 23.60 -8.29
N THR A 618 -5.07 24.62 -8.67
CA THR A 618 -6.25 25.06 -7.89
C THR A 618 -7.23 23.91 -7.65
N ARG A 619 -7.52 23.13 -8.70
CA ARG A 619 -8.45 21.99 -8.61
C ARG A 619 -7.91 20.85 -7.73
N VAL A 620 -6.60 20.60 -7.74
CA VAL A 620 -5.96 19.64 -6.82
C VAL A 620 -6.09 20.11 -5.37
N THR A 621 -5.88 21.39 -5.11
CA THR A 621 -6.05 21.98 -3.78
C THR A 621 -7.49 21.82 -3.29
N GLU A 622 -8.49 22.12 -4.13
CA GLU A 622 -9.92 21.95 -3.81
C GLU A 622 -10.25 20.50 -3.46
N ILE A 623 -9.89 19.53 -4.31
CA ILE A 623 -10.15 18.10 -4.08
C ILE A 623 -9.48 17.61 -2.78
N SER A 624 -8.27 18.09 -2.50
CA SER A 624 -7.54 17.72 -1.29
C SER A 624 -8.23 18.23 -0.03
N GLN A 625 -8.73 19.47 -0.08
CA GLN A 625 -9.50 20.07 1.02
C GLN A 625 -10.85 19.38 1.22
N GLU A 626 -11.58 19.10 0.14
CA GLU A 626 -12.85 18.34 0.21
C GLU A 626 -12.64 16.95 0.81
N THR A 627 -11.54 16.28 0.47
CA THR A 627 -11.20 14.96 1.02
C THR A 627 -10.87 15.04 2.51
N LEU A 628 -10.08 16.04 2.93
CA LEU A 628 -9.80 16.30 4.34
C LEU A 628 -11.09 16.57 5.12
N GLU A 629 -11.98 17.38 4.57
CA GLU A 629 -13.28 17.67 5.18
C GLU A 629 -14.18 16.43 5.26
N ALA A 630 -14.23 15.63 4.20
CA ALA A 630 -14.96 14.37 4.19
C ALA A 630 -14.43 13.37 5.22
N ASN A 631 -13.12 13.39 5.49
CA ASN A 631 -12.49 12.54 6.51
C ASN A 631 -12.73 13.03 7.94
N ARG A 632 -13.03 14.32 8.17
CA ARG A 632 -13.31 14.87 9.52
C ARG A 632 -14.50 14.22 10.22
N LYS A 633 -15.44 13.62 9.47
CA LYS A 633 -16.56 12.89 10.06
C LYS A 633 -16.12 11.59 10.76
N PHE A 634 -14.92 11.09 10.44
CA PHE A 634 -14.38 9.90 11.06
C PHE A 634 -13.44 10.28 12.22
N THR A 635 -13.61 9.61 13.35
CA THR A 635 -12.69 9.72 14.49
C THR A 635 -11.76 8.51 14.47
N VAL A 636 -10.46 8.77 14.41
CA VAL A 636 -9.42 7.73 14.28
C VAL A 636 -8.37 7.89 15.37
N ALA A 637 -7.76 6.79 15.77
CA ALA A 637 -6.86 6.71 16.92
C ALA A 637 -5.43 7.20 16.62
#